data_AF-E2A9Y2-F1
#
_entry.id   AF-E2A9Y2-F1
#
_cell.length_a   1.000
_cell.length_b   1.000
_cell.length_c   1.000
_cell.angle_alpha   90.00
_cell.angle_beta   90.00
_cell.angle_gamma   90.00
#
_symmetry.space_group_name_H-M   'P 1'
#
loop_
_entity.id
_entity.type
_entity.pdbx_description
1 polymer ?
#
loop_
_entity_poly.entity_id
_entity_poly.type
_entity_poly.pdbx_seq_one_letter_code
_entity_poly.pdbx_strand_id
1 'polypeptide(L)'
;MDGRVVSFFVLLLCSLINARDVELIRRKRIVGGTAAAQPPKDDPVVFVNKNDRHARIIGNRDPDKGFYIFRGIRFGEPPTGRARFQRASPVYLEGEYNATTWGPPCPQPAYDGTNKIIGSEDCLFLNIFTPSLPDTTDGYPVLIWIHGGGFRKGAACQYEMRHLIKKKMIVVSIQYRLGTLGFLSTGTSEMPGNNGMFDMILAVDWVKDYIHFFGGNPKKIVAFGHGTGASSAMMLSLSKFCENSFSGLIAMSGSILSHFAVDKNPFETARYIARKNSCPINDTRRMVYCLRELPVEKLIRVDSELEGIRAAARGFVSSLSNLLGSGPVVEGSNDGRSLPNFMTASPEDSLKLGNFPSIPLLTGVMSDETGGAVFGQYKDEVQNKLNMAPDYLTNEFIPYLQGTIPNMRNGLRFIPQAFNGYFNIFGSDSMRNTIGRVAEALSDSLYNAPAFLTVDHWSKKANAFLYTFDHKGKRKYGKDFLAGLPIVDAKQSSNGNLNHGDDLGFIFDRNTITGEKISDNDEVDEVDENVTEIFTDMIANFARSGTFSVPTTNIRSNGSAWKPDIIPNFSDKTNSFISITTDPKSMNNFRYCEMGLWTAVPERLQSPMCSLYKAPLQLIEQGTTGTISVIQEPINTINEFVPDLKSGLNIANQSTNQNIKEPNKENTVQRKTNGRLLPKVPIPSIPFAG
;
A
#
# COMPACT_ATOMS: atom_id res chain seq x y z
N MET A 1 38.24 -7.48 -60.07
CA MET A 1 36.84 -7.07 -59.86
C MET A 1 36.61 -7.01 -58.37
N ASP A 2 36.16 -5.86 -57.90
CA ASP A 2 36.26 -5.39 -56.52
C ASP A 2 35.22 -6.06 -55.61
N GLY A 3 35.61 -6.43 -54.38
CA GLY A 3 34.78 -7.22 -53.45
C GLY A 3 33.45 -6.57 -53.07
N ARG A 4 33.30 -5.27 -53.35
CA ARG A 4 32.06 -4.51 -53.18
C ARG A 4 30.96 -4.91 -54.18
N VAL A 5 31.31 -5.39 -55.37
CA VAL A 5 30.34 -5.82 -56.40
C VAL A 5 29.72 -7.18 -56.01
N VAL A 6 30.49 -8.06 -55.37
CA VAL A 6 30.01 -9.37 -54.91
C VAL A 6 29.05 -9.19 -53.72
N SER A 7 29.36 -8.31 -52.76
CA SER A 7 28.43 -8.03 -51.65
C SER A 7 27.13 -7.36 -52.11
N PHE A 8 27.17 -6.51 -53.15
CA PHE A 8 25.96 -5.91 -53.70
C PHE A 8 25.09 -6.94 -54.44
N PHE A 9 25.70 -7.88 -55.17
CA PHE A 9 24.96 -8.97 -55.82
C PHE A 9 24.33 -9.94 -54.81
N VAL A 10 25.01 -10.25 -53.71
CA VAL A 10 24.47 -11.11 -52.64
C VAL A 10 23.31 -10.42 -51.90
N LEU A 11 23.42 -9.11 -51.61
CA LEU A 11 22.33 -8.35 -51.00
C LEU A 11 21.12 -8.19 -51.95
N LEU A 12 21.36 -8.01 -53.25
CA LEU A 12 20.30 -7.95 -54.27
C LEU A 12 19.58 -9.31 -54.41
N LEU A 13 20.33 -10.42 -54.38
CA LEU A 13 19.79 -11.79 -54.36
C LEU A 13 18.99 -12.08 -53.09
N CYS A 14 19.39 -11.54 -51.93
CA CYS A 14 18.61 -11.65 -50.69
C CYS A 14 17.33 -10.79 -50.71
N SER A 15 17.32 -9.64 -51.41
CA SER A 15 16.12 -8.80 -51.58
C SER A 15 15.14 -9.28 -52.66
N LEU A 16 15.58 -10.17 -53.56
CA LEU A 16 14.73 -10.77 -54.61
C LEU A 16 14.07 -12.08 -54.18
N ILE A 17 14.39 -12.61 -53.00
CA ILE A 17 13.53 -13.59 -52.32
C ILE A 17 12.40 -12.81 -51.66
N ASN A 18 11.52 -12.28 -52.52
CA ASN A 18 10.27 -11.71 -52.10
C ASN A 18 9.50 -12.81 -51.38
N ALA A 19 8.96 -12.44 -50.22
CA ALA A 19 8.04 -13.23 -49.44
C ALA A 19 6.96 -13.79 -50.38
N ARG A 20 7.04 -15.10 -50.66
CA ARG A 20 5.80 -15.84 -50.85
C ARG A 20 5.13 -15.78 -49.50
N ASP A 21 3.94 -15.20 -49.45
CA ASP A 21 2.97 -15.45 -48.40
C ASP A 21 2.93 -16.95 -48.18
N VAL A 22 3.68 -17.42 -47.19
CA VAL A 22 3.35 -18.66 -46.53
C VAL A 22 2.13 -18.26 -45.72
N GLU A 23 0.96 -18.40 -46.34
CA GLU A 23 -0.25 -18.66 -45.58
C GLU A 23 0.18 -19.71 -44.55
N LEU A 24 0.30 -19.29 -43.29
CA LEU A 24 0.36 -20.19 -42.16
C LEU A 24 -1.03 -20.83 -42.08
N ILE A 25 -1.30 -21.73 -43.03
CA ILE A 25 -2.39 -22.67 -42.95
C ILE A 25 -2.11 -23.42 -41.67
N ARG A 26 -2.91 -23.11 -40.65
CA ARG A 26 -2.93 -23.78 -39.36
C ARG A 26 -3.18 -25.25 -39.64
N ARG A 27 -2.10 -26.03 -39.85
CA ARG A 27 -2.21 -27.47 -40.04
C ARG A 27 -2.70 -28.04 -38.72
N LYS A 28 -3.98 -28.44 -38.71
CA LYS A 28 -4.54 -29.30 -37.66
C LYS A 28 -3.60 -30.49 -37.51
N ARG A 29 -2.81 -30.52 -36.43
CA ARG A 29 -2.31 -31.80 -35.92
C ARG A 29 -3.54 -32.56 -35.46
N ILE A 30 -3.98 -33.51 -36.28
CA ILE A 30 -4.99 -34.50 -35.88
C ILE A 30 -4.26 -35.46 -34.96
N VAL A 31 -4.27 -35.18 -33.66
CA VAL A 31 -4.13 -36.23 -32.66
C VAL A 31 -5.44 -37.01 -32.68
N GLY A 32 -5.37 -38.34 -32.85
CA GLY A 32 -6.52 -39.22 -32.94
C GLY A 32 -7.36 -39.17 -31.66
N GLY A 33 -8.37 -38.32 -31.66
CA GLY A 33 -9.35 -38.15 -30.60
C GLY A 33 -10.50 -37.30 -31.14
N THR A 34 -11.73 -37.63 -30.74
CA THR A 34 -12.89 -36.78 -31.04
C THR A 34 -12.63 -35.38 -30.49
N ALA A 35 -12.66 -34.36 -31.36
CA ALA A 35 -12.59 -32.98 -30.93
C ALA A 35 -13.72 -32.74 -29.92
N ALA A 36 -13.38 -32.31 -28.71
CA ALA A 36 -14.38 -31.89 -27.73
C ALA A 36 -15.28 -30.83 -28.39
N ALA A 37 -16.58 -30.93 -28.15
CA ALA A 37 -17.51 -29.91 -28.61
C ALA A 37 -17.02 -28.54 -28.13
N GLN A 38 -17.02 -27.53 -29.01
CA GLN A 38 -16.78 -26.16 -28.58
C GLN A 38 -17.86 -25.83 -27.54
N PRO A 39 -17.48 -25.34 -26.35
CA PRO A 39 -18.47 -24.97 -25.37
C PRO A 39 -19.40 -23.90 -25.98
N PRO A 40 -20.69 -23.88 -25.60
CA PRO A 40 -21.59 -22.79 -25.91
C PRO A 40 -20.91 -21.43 -25.71
N LYS A 41 -21.24 -20.46 -26.57
CA LYS A 41 -20.64 -19.12 -26.56
C LYS A 41 -20.75 -18.41 -25.19
N ASP A 42 -21.69 -18.84 -24.36
CA ASP A 42 -21.98 -18.30 -23.03
C ASP A 42 -21.53 -19.19 -21.86
N ASP A 43 -20.84 -20.30 -22.12
CA ASP A 43 -20.29 -21.13 -21.05
C ASP A 43 -19.15 -20.38 -20.33
N PRO A 44 -19.10 -20.40 -18.99
CA PRO A 44 -18.05 -19.75 -18.22
C PRO A 44 -16.75 -20.56 -18.24
N VAL A 45 -16.22 -20.84 -19.43
CA VAL A 45 -15.02 -21.66 -19.63
C VAL A 45 -13.97 -20.86 -20.40
N VAL A 46 -12.76 -20.80 -19.86
CA VAL A 46 -11.61 -20.14 -20.49
C VAL A 46 -10.52 -21.16 -20.78
N PHE A 47 -10.04 -21.18 -22.02
CA PHE A 47 -8.88 -21.99 -22.41
C PHE A 47 -7.64 -21.12 -22.45
N VAL A 48 -6.67 -21.46 -21.64
CA VAL A 48 -5.38 -20.77 -21.53
C VAL A 48 -4.33 -21.58 -22.25
N ASN A 49 -3.45 -20.88 -22.97
CA ASN A 49 -2.26 -21.47 -23.58
C ASN A 49 -1.04 -20.57 -23.35
N LYS A 50 -0.06 -21.04 -22.57
CA LYS A 50 1.17 -20.29 -22.35
C LYS A 50 2.36 -21.23 -22.15
N ASN A 51 3.48 -20.96 -22.83
CA ASN A 51 4.72 -21.73 -22.72
C ASN A 51 4.51 -23.24 -22.88
N ASP A 52 3.75 -23.64 -23.92
CA ASP A 52 3.36 -25.03 -24.21
C ASP A 52 2.54 -25.73 -23.11
N ARG A 53 1.99 -24.97 -22.16
CA ARG A 53 1.03 -25.46 -21.16
C ARG A 53 -0.38 -25.03 -21.53
N HIS A 54 -1.30 -25.97 -21.42
CA HIS A 54 -2.71 -25.76 -21.71
C HIS A 54 -3.53 -25.96 -20.44
N ALA A 55 -4.44 -25.03 -20.17
CA ALA A 55 -5.39 -25.16 -19.08
C ALA A 55 -6.81 -24.85 -19.53
N ARG A 56 -7.78 -25.55 -18.94
CA ARG A 56 -9.21 -25.29 -19.06
C ARG A 56 -9.72 -24.84 -17.71
N ILE A 57 -10.20 -23.59 -17.64
CA ILE A 57 -10.63 -22.94 -16.40
C ILE A 57 -12.14 -22.80 -16.44
N ILE A 58 -12.82 -23.38 -15.45
CA ILE A 58 -14.27 -23.41 -15.33
C ILE A 58 -14.68 -22.42 -14.24
N GLY A 59 -15.46 -21.40 -14.58
CA GLY A 59 -16.00 -20.41 -13.66
C GLY A 59 -17.53 -20.47 -13.55
N ASN A 60 -18.12 -19.39 -13.05
CA ASN A 60 -19.56 -19.18 -13.01
C ASN A 60 -19.95 -18.02 -13.92
N ARG A 61 -21.19 -18.08 -14.42
CA ARG A 61 -21.86 -16.95 -15.03
C ARG A 61 -22.95 -16.48 -14.08
N ASP A 62 -22.96 -15.18 -13.78
CA ASP A 62 -24.02 -14.58 -12.99
C ASP A 62 -25.35 -14.70 -13.79
N PRO A 63 -26.39 -15.36 -13.24
CA PRO A 63 -27.62 -15.61 -13.98
C PRO A 63 -28.44 -14.33 -14.23
N ASP A 64 -28.32 -13.33 -13.36
CA ASP A 64 -29.12 -12.11 -13.39
C ASP A 64 -28.46 -11.00 -14.22
N LYS A 65 -27.13 -10.97 -14.26
CA LYS A 65 -26.33 -9.89 -14.86
C LYS A 65 -25.48 -10.33 -16.04
N GLY A 66 -25.26 -11.63 -16.21
CA GLY A 66 -24.52 -12.20 -17.34
C GLY A 66 -23.00 -11.98 -17.31
N PHE A 67 -22.43 -11.57 -16.17
CA PHE A 67 -20.98 -11.44 -16.00
C PHE A 67 -20.33 -12.79 -15.71
N TYR A 68 -19.04 -12.92 -16.03
CA TYR A 68 -18.27 -14.13 -15.76
C TYR A 68 -17.38 -13.94 -14.55
N ILE A 69 -17.35 -14.94 -13.69
CA ILE A 69 -16.63 -14.92 -12.43
C ILE A 69 -15.80 -16.20 -12.30
N PHE A 70 -14.50 -16.03 -12.05
CA PHE A 70 -13.56 -17.12 -11.82
C PHE A 70 -12.91 -16.90 -10.45
N ARG A 71 -13.21 -17.75 -9.48
CA ARG A 71 -12.78 -17.63 -8.08
C ARG A 71 -11.72 -18.69 -7.74
N GLY A 72 -10.82 -18.37 -6.82
CA GLY A 72 -9.89 -19.36 -6.27
C GLY A 72 -8.85 -19.87 -7.28
N ILE A 73 -8.39 -19.02 -8.21
CA ILE A 73 -7.28 -19.38 -9.10
C ILE A 73 -5.97 -19.21 -8.35
N ARG A 74 -5.20 -20.29 -8.21
CA ARG A 74 -3.90 -20.27 -7.56
C ARG A 74 -2.86 -19.54 -8.43
N PHE A 75 -2.14 -18.58 -7.86
CA PHE A 75 -1.03 -17.90 -8.55
C PHE A 75 0.34 -18.22 -7.94
N GLY A 76 0.39 -18.77 -6.72
CA GLY A 76 1.63 -19.15 -6.03
C GLY A 76 1.53 -20.49 -5.31
N GLU A 77 2.67 -21.17 -5.19
CA GLU A 77 2.81 -22.40 -4.42
C GLU A 77 2.52 -22.15 -2.93
N PRO A 78 1.88 -23.10 -2.21
CA PRO A 78 1.59 -22.94 -0.78
C PRO A 78 2.85 -22.61 0.03
N PRO A 79 2.91 -21.47 0.74
CA PRO A 79 4.09 -21.05 1.49
C PRO A 79 4.19 -21.72 2.88
N THR A 80 4.04 -23.04 2.93
CA THR A 80 3.95 -23.84 4.16
C THR A 80 5.27 -24.54 4.52
N GLY A 81 5.40 -24.97 5.78
CA GLY A 81 6.56 -25.74 6.25
C GLY A 81 7.88 -25.03 5.96
N ARG A 82 8.77 -25.66 5.18
CA ARG A 82 10.07 -25.07 4.79
C ARG A 82 9.95 -23.81 3.94
N ALA A 83 8.85 -23.63 3.21
CA ALA A 83 8.58 -22.44 2.41
C ALA A 83 8.03 -21.27 3.25
N ARG A 84 7.69 -21.48 4.53
CA ARG A 84 7.28 -20.40 5.42
C ARG A 84 8.44 -19.41 5.61
N PHE A 85 8.08 -18.13 5.54
CA PHE A 85 8.99 -16.97 5.53
C PHE A 85 9.91 -16.89 4.32
N GLN A 86 9.61 -17.60 3.23
CA GLN A 86 10.32 -17.48 1.95
C GLN A 86 9.42 -16.87 0.87
N ARG A 87 10.04 -16.36 -0.20
CA ARG A 87 9.31 -15.95 -1.42
C ARG A 87 8.58 -17.18 -1.98
N ALA A 88 7.30 -17.04 -2.28
CA ALA A 88 6.54 -18.13 -2.90
C ALA A 88 7.05 -18.35 -4.34
N SER A 89 6.87 -19.57 -4.85
CA SER A 89 7.16 -19.86 -6.26
C SER A 89 5.89 -19.65 -7.10
N PRO A 90 6.01 -19.20 -8.36
CA PRO A 90 4.85 -19.03 -9.23
C PRO A 90 4.22 -20.38 -9.59
N VAL A 91 2.90 -20.39 -9.76
CA VAL A 91 2.15 -21.52 -10.32
C VAL A 91 1.78 -21.23 -11.76
N TYR A 92 2.08 -22.17 -12.65
CA TYR A 92 1.70 -22.12 -14.05
C TYR A 92 0.46 -22.96 -14.29
N LEU A 93 -0.52 -22.41 -15.01
CA LEU A 93 -1.78 -23.09 -15.28
C LEU A 93 -1.58 -24.26 -16.25
N GLU A 94 -2.01 -25.44 -15.84
CA GLU A 94 -1.99 -26.67 -16.64
C GLU A 94 -3.13 -27.63 -16.24
N GLY A 95 -3.79 -28.25 -17.23
CA GLY A 95 -4.88 -29.20 -16.98
C GLY A 95 -6.24 -28.52 -16.71
N GLU A 96 -7.05 -29.08 -15.82
CA GLU A 96 -8.38 -28.53 -15.49
C GLU A 96 -8.36 -27.75 -14.16
N TYR A 97 -8.91 -26.54 -14.17
CA TYR A 97 -9.07 -25.69 -12.99
C TYR A 97 -10.55 -25.43 -12.74
N ASN A 98 -11.04 -25.87 -11.58
CA ASN A 98 -12.37 -25.49 -11.09
C ASN A 98 -12.25 -24.17 -10.31
N ALA A 99 -12.60 -23.07 -10.97
CA ALA A 99 -12.56 -21.72 -10.44
C ALA A 99 -13.98 -21.21 -10.07
N THR A 100 -14.80 -22.05 -9.43
CA THR A 100 -16.18 -21.69 -9.04
C THR A 100 -16.32 -21.30 -7.57
N THR A 101 -15.31 -21.61 -6.75
CA THR A 101 -15.31 -21.41 -5.30
C THR A 101 -14.20 -20.49 -4.86
N TRP A 102 -14.42 -19.72 -3.79
CA TRP A 102 -13.38 -18.89 -3.20
C TRP A 102 -12.23 -19.72 -2.65
N GLY A 103 -11.01 -19.19 -2.77
CA GLY A 103 -9.89 -19.67 -1.96
C GLY A 103 -10.06 -19.24 -0.50
N PRO A 104 -9.43 -19.95 0.45
CA PRO A 104 -9.51 -19.57 1.86
C PRO A 104 -8.80 -18.22 2.12
N PRO A 105 -9.24 -17.45 3.14
CA PRO A 105 -8.49 -16.30 3.60
C PRO A 105 -7.13 -16.73 4.18
N CYS A 106 -6.16 -15.83 4.19
CA CYS A 106 -4.90 -16.07 4.88
C CYS A 106 -5.09 -16.07 6.41
N PRO A 107 -4.20 -16.71 7.19
CA PRO A 107 -4.40 -16.90 8.63
C PRO A 107 -4.48 -15.58 9.38
N GLN A 108 -5.57 -15.39 10.13
CA GLN A 108 -5.87 -14.13 10.82
C GLN A 108 -6.88 -14.35 11.96
N PRO A 109 -6.98 -13.43 12.94
CA PRO A 109 -8.03 -13.51 13.95
C PRO A 109 -9.42 -13.30 13.33
N ALA A 110 -10.41 -14.06 13.82
CA ALA A 110 -11.81 -13.89 13.46
C ALA A 110 -12.37 -12.56 13.99
N TYR A 111 -13.34 -11.98 13.27
CA TYR A 111 -13.97 -10.70 13.63
C TYR A 111 -15.17 -10.84 14.58
N ASP A 112 -15.47 -12.06 15.02
CA ASP A 112 -16.64 -12.38 15.86
C ASP A 112 -16.37 -12.26 17.37
N GLY A 113 -15.21 -11.73 17.76
CA GLY A 113 -14.81 -11.58 19.17
C GLY A 113 -14.46 -12.89 19.87
N THR A 114 -14.48 -14.04 19.18
CA THR A 114 -14.22 -15.36 19.80
C THR A 114 -12.73 -15.68 19.98
N ASN A 115 -11.84 -14.79 19.55
CA ASN A 115 -10.39 -15.01 19.46
C ASN A 115 -9.98 -16.26 18.67
N LYS A 116 -10.89 -16.82 17.86
CA LYS A 116 -10.57 -17.90 16.93
C LYS A 116 -9.65 -17.39 15.83
N ILE A 117 -8.81 -18.28 15.34
CA ILE A 117 -7.96 -18.02 14.17
C ILE A 117 -8.62 -18.75 13.00
N ILE A 118 -8.79 -18.04 11.90
CA ILE A 118 -9.41 -18.52 10.68
C ILE A 118 -8.41 -18.48 9.54
N GLY A 119 -8.74 -19.14 8.43
CA GLY A 119 -7.93 -19.15 7.21
C GLY A 119 -6.93 -20.30 7.14
N SER A 120 -6.13 -20.27 6.08
CA SER A 120 -5.15 -21.31 5.75
C SER A 120 -3.84 -20.65 5.30
N GLU A 121 -2.69 -21.22 5.66
CA GLU A 121 -1.40 -20.76 5.11
C GLU A 121 -1.33 -20.98 3.59
N ASP A 122 -2.07 -21.96 3.09
CA ASP A 122 -2.32 -22.11 1.67
C ASP A 122 -3.43 -21.15 1.24
N CYS A 123 -3.06 -19.88 0.97
CA CYS A 123 -4.01 -18.81 0.64
C CYS A 123 -3.65 -17.97 -0.60
N LEU A 124 -2.66 -18.36 -1.41
CA LEU A 124 -2.20 -17.58 -2.57
C LEU A 124 -3.09 -17.77 -3.80
N PHE A 125 -4.29 -17.19 -3.71
CA PHE A 125 -5.33 -17.23 -4.73
C PHE A 125 -5.73 -15.84 -5.20
N LEU A 126 -6.16 -15.75 -6.45
CA LEU A 126 -6.80 -14.57 -7.02
C LEU A 126 -8.16 -14.93 -7.63
N ASN A 127 -8.98 -13.91 -7.85
CA ASN A 127 -10.30 -14.03 -8.45
C ASN A 127 -10.43 -13.02 -9.59
N ILE A 128 -11.12 -13.40 -10.65
CA ILE A 128 -11.31 -12.58 -11.85
C ILE A 128 -12.81 -12.38 -12.05
N PHE A 129 -13.19 -11.12 -12.18
CA PHE A 129 -14.53 -10.74 -12.55
C PHE A 129 -14.47 -9.99 -13.87
N THR A 130 -15.13 -10.53 -14.88
CA THR A 130 -15.04 -9.99 -16.25
C THR A 130 -16.44 -9.77 -16.84
N PRO A 131 -16.67 -8.62 -17.51
CA PRO A 131 -17.96 -8.31 -18.10
C PRO A 131 -18.29 -9.22 -19.29
N SER A 132 -17.28 -9.69 -20.02
CA SER A 132 -17.40 -10.63 -21.12
C SER A 132 -16.07 -11.29 -21.44
N LEU A 133 -16.12 -12.50 -22.00
CA LEU A 133 -14.93 -13.20 -22.51
C LEU A 133 -14.35 -12.50 -23.76
N PRO A 134 -13.08 -12.80 -24.13
CA PRO A 134 -12.41 -12.13 -25.24
C PRO A 134 -13.22 -12.09 -26.53
N ASP A 135 -13.18 -10.95 -27.21
CA ASP A 135 -13.74 -10.72 -28.54
C ASP A 135 -12.66 -10.19 -29.50
N THR A 136 -13.03 -9.47 -30.55
CA THR A 136 -12.08 -8.89 -31.53
C THR A 136 -11.49 -7.54 -31.09
N THR A 137 -11.76 -7.07 -29.87
CA THR A 137 -11.27 -5.79 -29.35
C THR A 137 -9.90 -5.93 -28.66
N ASP A 138 -9.30 -4.80 -28.29
CA ASP A 138 -8.04 -4.76 -27.52
C ASP A 138 -8.18 -5.21 -26.05
N GLY A 139 -9.38 -5.60 -25.61
CA GLY A 139 -9.67 -5.99 -24.24
C GLY A 139 -9.96 -4.83 -23.28
N TYR A 140 -10.53 -5.15 -22.13
CA TYR A 140 -10.92 -4.20 -21.09
C TYR A 140 -9.74 -3.78 -20.20
N PRO A 141 -9.72 -2.54 -19.68
CA PRO A 141 -8.84 -2.17 -18.57
C PRO A 141 -9.00 -3.11 -17.38
N VAL A 142 -7.89 -3.38 -16.70
CA VAL A 142 -7.79 -4.34 -15.61
C VAL A 142 -7.45 -3.60 -14.33
N LEU A 143 -8.31 -3.71 -13.32
CA LEU A 143 -8.06 -3.23 -11.97
C LEU A 143 -7.54 -4.40 -11.12
N ILE A 144 -6.32 -4.31 -10.60
CA ILE A 144 -5.85 -5.25 -9.58
C ILE A 144 -6.22 -4.68 -8.21
N TRP A 145 -7.22 -5.28 -7.57
CA TRP A 145 -7.69 -4.90 -6.24
C TRP A 145 -6.83 -5.52 -5.14
N ILE A 146 -6.21 -4.65 -4.34
CA ILE A 146 -5.40 -4.98 -3.18
C ILE A 146 -6.14 -4.52 -1.93
N HIS A 147 -6.66 -5.46 -1.15
CA HIS A 147 -7.43 -5.15 0.04
C HIS A 147 -6.57 -4.51 1.15
N GLY A 148 -7.20 -3.67 1.97
CA GLY A 148 -6.60 -3.11 3.19
C GLY A 148 -6.62 -4.10 4.37
N GLY A 149 -6.55 -3.57 5.59
CA GLY A 149 -6.65 -4.39 6.82
C GLY A 149 -5.37 -4.40 7.69
N GLY A 150 -4.55 -3.34 7.61
CA GLY A 150 -3.38 -3.19 8.49
C GLY A 150 -2.30 -4.24 8.26
N PHE A 151 -2.25 -4.82 7.05
CA PHE A 151 -1.43 -5.99 6.69
C PHE A 151 -1.71 -7.26 7.50
N ARG A 152 -2.75 -7.30 8.33
CA ARG A 152 -2.98 -8.38 9.31
C ARG A 152 -4.34 -9.02 9.20
N LYS A 153 -5.28 -8.33 8.59
CA LYS A 153 -6.69 -8.72 8.46
C LYS A 153 -7.14 -8.47 7.02
N GLY A 154 -8.19 -9.13 6.59
CA GLY A 154 -8.84 -8.94 5.29
C GLY A 154 -8.78 -10.16 4.37
N ALA A 155 -9.68 -10.17 3.39
CA ALA A 155 -9.69 -11.12 2.28
C ALA A 155 -10.35 -10.52 1.03
N ALA A 156 -9.81 -10.87 -0.13
CA ALA A 156 -10.27 -10.56 -1.47
C ALA A 156 -11.73 -10.98 -1.72
N CYS A 157 -12.23 -12.02 -1.05
CA CYS A 157 -13.61 -12.50 -1.19
C CYS A 157 -14.65 -11.62 -0.50
N GLN A 158 -14.24 -10.69 0.38
CA GLN A 158 -15.15 -9.75 1.05
C GLN A 158 -15.78 -8.74 0.08
N TYR A 159 -15.15 -8.53 -1.08
CA TYR A 159 -15.46 -7.45 -2.01
C TYR A 159 -16.15 -7.99 -3.26
N GLU A 160 -17.44 -7.68 -3.43
CA GLU A 160 -18.16 -7.97 -4.66
C GLU A 160 -18.02 -6.83 -5.66
N MET A 161 -17.60 -7.18 -6.88
CA MET A 161 -17.05 -6.22 -7.84
C MET A 161 -18.09 -5.70 -8.85
N ARG A 162 -19.40 -5.90 -8.58
CA ARG A 162 -20.47 -5.70 -9.58
C ARG A 162 -20.44 -4.31 -10.22
N HIS A 163 -20.22 -3.28 -9.40
CA HIS A 163 -20.39 -1.89 -9.84
C HIS A 163 -19.30 -1.52 -10.85
N LEU A 164 -18.07 -2.01 -10.66
CA LEU A 164 -16.95 -1.80 -11.59
C LEU A 164 -17.08 -2.66 -12.87
N ILE A 165 -17.55 -3.90 -12.75
CA ILE A 165 -17.77 -4.77 -13.92
C ILE A 165 -18.83 -4.17 -14.86
N LYS A 166 -19.90 -3.60 -14.31
CA LYS A 166 -20.91 -2.85 -15.08
C LYS A 166 -20.31 -1.71 -15.90
N LYS A 167 -19.26 -1.07 -15.38
CA LYS A 167 -18.48 -0.07 -16.12
C LYS A 167 -17.50 -0.67 -17.13
N LYS A 168 -17.65 -1.94 -17.52
CA LYS A 168 -16.81 -2.63 -18.49
C LYS A 168 -15.33 -2.68 -18.08
N MET A 169 -15.07 -2.85 -16.78
CA MET A 169 -13.73 -3.09 -16.23
C MET A 169 -13.60 -4.57 -15.87
N ILE A 170 -12.40 -5.12 -16.03
CA ILE A 170 -12.04 -6.39 -15.37
C ILE A 170 -11.47 -6.05 -14.00
N VAL A 171 -11.93 -6.76 -12.98
CA VAL A 171 -11.35 -6.66 -11.64
C VAL A 171 -10.69 -7.98 -11.29
N VAL A 172 -9.44 -7.92 -10.85
CA VAL A 172 -8.71 -9.06 -10.29
C VAL A 172 -8.48 -8.78 -8.81
N SER A 173 -9.16 -9.50 -7.93
CA SER A 173 -8.93 -9.41 -6.48
C SER A 173 -7.89 -10.44 -6.05
N ILE A 174 -6.89 -10.00 -5.30
CA ILE A 174 -5.74 -10.86 -4.94
C ILE A 174 -5.67 -11.08 -3.43
N GLN A 175 -5.31 -12.30 -3.02
CA GLN A 175 -4.86 -12.61 -1.68
C GLN A 175 -3.34 -12.41 -1.56
N TYR A 176 -2.88 -12.12 -0.35
CA TYR A 176 -1.45 -12.07 -0.01
C TYR A 176 -1.26 -12.45 1.46
N ARG A 177 -0.09 -13.00 1.83
CA ARG A 177 0.17 -13.37 3.23
C ARG A 177 0.09 -12.16 4.16
N LEU A 178 -0.48 -12.38 5.34
CA LEU A 178 -0.73 -11.36 6.35
C LEU A 178 0.19 -11.52 7.58
N GLY A 179 0.30 -10.46 8.37
CA GLY A 179 0.96 -10.41 9.67
C GLY A 179 2.38 -10.96 9.65
N THR A 180 2.71 -11.74 10.68
CA THR A 180 4.01 -12.38 10.80
C THR A 180 4.35 -13.27 9.59
N LEU A 181 3.37 -13.96 8.99
CA LEU A 181 3.62 -14.85 7.85
C LEU A 181 4.04 -14.09 6.59
N GLY A 182 3.47 -12.90 6.38
CA GLY A 182 3.73 -12.07 5.21
C GLY A 182 4.90 -11.09 5.39
N PHE A 183 5.14 -10.61 6.60
CA PHE A 183 5.92 -9.37 6.76
C PHE A 183 7.01 -9.43 7.84
N LEU A 184 7.13 -10.51 8.62
CA LEU A 184 8.16 -10.60 9.65
C LEU A 184 9.56 -10.49 9.02
N SER A 185 10.41 -9.64 9.59
CA SER A 185 11.77 -9.40 9.12
C SER A 185 12.74 -9.26 10.27
N THR A 186 13.95 -9.74 10.05
CA THR A 186 15.10 -9.56 10.95
C THR A 186 16.08 -8.52 10.42
N GLY A 187 15.83 -7.95 9.24
CA GLY A 187 16.81 -7.12 8.53
C GLY A 187 18.07 -7.88 8.12
N THR A 188 18.02 -9.21 8.08
CA THR A 188 19.15 -10.09 7.70
C THR A 188 18.75 -11.02 6.56
N SER A 189 19.76 -11.68 5.97
CA SER A 189 19.58 -12.63 4.88
C SER A 189 18.68 -13.84 5.23
N GLU A 190 18.60 -14.20 6.52
CA GLU A 190 17.87 -15.34 7.04
C GLU A 190 16.35 -15.15 6.99
N MET A 191 15.90 -13.93 7.24
CA MET A 191 14.48 -13.54 7.15
C MET A 191 14.41 -12.03 6.82
N PRO A 192 14.48 -11.67 5.54
CA PRO A 192 14.57 -10.28 5.09
C PRO A 192 13.21 -9.56 5.04
N GLY A 193 12.11 -10.30 5.04
CA GLY A 193 10.74 -9.75 5.05
C GLY A 193 10.10 -9.63 3.67
N ASN A 194 9.07 -8.79 3.58
CA ASN A 194 8.35 -8.45 2.36
C ASN A 194 7.71 -9.62 1.59
N ASN A 195 7.51 -10.79 2.23
CA ASN A 195 6.94 -11.96 1.58
C ASN A 195 5.52 -11.69 1.03
N GLY A 196 4.69 -10.95 1.76
CA GLY A 196 3.37 -10.51 1.28
C GLY A 196 3.46 -9.56 0.07
N MET A 197 4.50 -8.72 -0.02
CA MET A 197 4.75 -7.90 -1.21
C MET A 197 5.19 -8.75 -2.41
N PHE A 198 6.00 -9.78 -2.18
CA PHE A 198 6.38 -10.74 -3.22
C PHE A 198 5.18 -11.59 -3.68
N ASP A 199 4.23 -11.90 -2.81
CA ASP A 199 2.98 -12.55 -3.22
C ASP A 199 2.18 -11.65 -4.17
N MET A 200 2.08 -10.36 -3.86
CA MET A 200 1.41 -9.40 -4.76
C MET A 200 2.14 -9.26 -6.11
N ILE A 201 3.48 -9.32 -6.13
CA ILE A 201 4.27 -9.35 -7.37
C ILE A 201 3.91 -10.57 -8.20
N LEU A 202 3.86 -11.77 -7.60
CA LEU A 202 3.47 -12.99 -8.31
C LEU A 202 2.05 -12.88 -8.90
N ALA A 203 1.13 -12.26 -8.17
CA ALA A 203 -0.22 -12.02 -8.68
C ALA A 203 -0.22 -11.04 -9.86
N VAL A 204 0.59 -9.96 -9.81
CA VAL A 204 0.75 -9.01 -10.92
C VAL A 204 1.34 -9.70 -12.16
N ASP A 205 2.38 -10.51 -11.98
CA ASP A 205 2.99 -11.28 -13.07
C ASP A 205 1.98 -12.27 -13.68
N TRP A 206 1.21 -12.96 -12.83
CA TRP A 206 0.14 -13.84 -13.29
C TRP A 206 -0.90 -13.06 -14.12
N VAL A 207 -1.33 -11.88 -13.67
CA VAL A 207 -2.30 -11.05 -14.41
C VAL A 207 -1.74 -10.63 -15.76
N LYS A 208 -0.50 -10.12 -15.82
CA LYS A 208 0.16 -9.77 -17.09
C LYS A 208 0.19 -10.93 -18.07
N ASP A 209 0.40 -12.12 -17.53
CA ASP A 209 0.60 -13.35 -18.29
C ASP A 209 -0.69 -13.95 -18.83
N TYR A 210 -1.81 -13.80 -18.11
CA TYR A 210 -3.02 -14.57 -18.36
C TYR A 210 -4.27 -13.74 -18.61
N ILE A 211 -4.33 -12.46 -18.22
CA ILE A 211 -5.60 -11.71 -18.21
C ILE A 211 -6.23 -11.51 -19.59
N HIS A 212 -5.42 -11.56 -20.65
CA HIS A 212 -5.91 -11.49 -22.03
C HIS A 212 -6.81 -12.67 -22.43
N PHE A 213 -6.65 -13.84 -21.81
CA PHE A 213 -7.58 -14.98 -21.99
C PHE A 213 -8.96 -14.73 -21.36
N PHE A 214 -9.06 -13.76 -20.44
CA PHE A 214 -10.29 -13.39 -19.74
C PHE A 214 -10.93 -12.10 -20.28
N GLY A 215 -10.40 -11.56 -21.39
CA GLY A 215 -10.90 -10.36 -22.06
C GLY A 215 -10.21 -9.07 -21.62
N GLY A 216 -9.12 -9.16 -20.84
CA GLY A 216 -8.39 -8.01 -20.33
C GLY A 216 -7.26 -7.55 -21.21
N ASN A 217 -6.93 -6.26 -21.13
CA ASN A 217 -5.78 -5.69 -21.80
C ASN A 217 -4.57 -5.67 -20.85
N PRO A 218 -3.53 -6.51 -21.06
CA PRO A 218 -2.37 -6.57 -20.19
C PRO A 218 -1.50 -5.30 -20.23
N LYS A 219 -1.76 -4.37 -21.14
CA LYS A 219 -1.10 -3.06 -21.22
C LYS A 219 -1.87 -1.94 -20.49
N LYS A 220 -3.07 -2.22 -19.99
CA LYS A 220 -3.93 -1.29 -19.26
C LYS A 220 -4.29 -1.82 -17.87
N ILE A 221 -3.26 -2.17 -17.11
CA ILE A 221 -3.39 -2.66 -15.73
C ILE A 221 -3.24 -1.47 -14.77
N VAL A 222 -4.21 -1.29 -13.88
CA VAL A 222 -4.17 -0.27 -12.82
C VAL A 222 -4.13 -0.98 -11.47
N ALA A 223 -3.15 -0.64 -10.64
CA ALA A 223 -3.13 -1.09 -9.26
C ALA A 223 -4.11 -0.24 -8.44
N PHE A 224 -4.97 -0.89 -7.67
CA PHE A 224 -6.08 -0.26 -6.97
C PHE A 224 -6.17 -0.80 -5.55
N GLY A 225 -6.16 0.07 -4.54
CA GLY A 225 -6.26 -0.38 -3.15
C GLY A 225 -6.72 0.70 -2.18
N HIS A 226 -7.03 0.25 -0.96
CA HIS A 226 -7.45 1.11 0.16
C HIS A 226 -6.57 0.91 1.39
N GLY A 227 -6.24 1.99 2.12
CA GLY A 227 -5.41 1.93 3.33
C GLY A 227 -4.05 1.28 3.07
N THR A 228 -3.72 0.20 3.77
CA THR A 228 -2.48 -0.57 3.51
C THR A 228 -2.43 -1.18 2.10
N GLY A 229 -3.57 -1.47 1.49
CA GLY A 229 -3.65 -1.88 0.08
C GLY A 229 -3.31 -0.75 -0.89
N ALA A 230 -3.70 0.49 -0.56
CA ALA A 230 -3.29 1.68 -1.32
C ALA A 230 -1.78 1.92 -1.21
N SER A 231 -1.21 1.86 0.00
CA SER A 231 0.24 1.91 0.22
C SER A 231 0.95 0.82 -0.59
N SER A 232 0.42 -0.39 -0.61
CA SER A 232 0.97 -1.52 -1.37
C SER A 232 0.96 -1.29 -2.88
N ALA A 233 -0.15 -0.80 -3.44
CA ALA A 233 -0.26 -0.45 -4.85
C ALA A 233 0.83 0.55 -5.27
N MET A 234 1.05 1.58 -4.44
CA MET A 234 2.13 2.54 -4.66
C MET A 234 3.50 1.86 -4.56
N MET A 235 3.79 1.12 -3.48
CA MET A 235 5.07 0.43 -3.30
C MET A 235 5.42 -0.54 -4.43
N LEU A 236 4.44 -1.31 -4.92
CA LEU A 236 4.61 -2.18 -6.09
C LEU A 236 5.07 -1.36 -7.29
N SER A 237 4.47 -0.20 -7.54
CA SER A 237 4.88 0.65 -8.67
C SER A 237 6.31 1.20 -8.58
N LEU A 238 6.87 1.35 -7.37
CA LEU A 238 8.27 1.76 -7.15
C LEU A 238 9.25 0.59 -7.26
N SER A 239 8.77 -0.64 -7.15
CA SER A 239 9.60 -1.84 -7.18
C SER A 239 10.03 -2.17 -8.62
N LYS A 240 11.31 -2.53 -8.79
CA LYS A 240 11.86 -2.99 -10.07
C LYS A 240 11.18 -4.24 -10.61
N PHE A 241 10.55 -5.03 -9.74
CA PHE A 241 9.82 -6.23 -10.15
C PHE A 241 8.54 -5.91 -10.93
N CYS A 242 7.93 -4.75 -10.70
CA CYS A 242 6.72 -4.30 -11.38
C CYS A 242 6.99 -3.16 -12.37
N GLU A 243 8.23 -3.00 -12.81
CA GLU A 243 8.57 -1.98 -13.79
C GLU A 243 7.74 -2.18 -15.07
N ASN A 244 7.06 -1.12 -15.51
CA ASN A 244 6.15 -1.14 -16.66
C ASN A 244 4.96 -2.12 -16.53
N SER A 245 4.62 -2.58 -15.32
CA SER A 245 3.46 -3.46 -15.09
C SER A 245 2.14 -2.69 -14.97
N PHE A 246 2.18 -1.40 -14.64
CA PHE A 246 0.98 -0.59 -14.41
C PHE A 246 0.90 0.60 -15.36
N SER A 247 -0.30 0.91 -15.82
CA SER A 247 -0.64 2.10 -16.60
C SER A 247 -1.21 3.23 -15.75
N GLY A 248 -1.47 2.99 -14.45
CA GLY A 248 -1.97 3.98 -13.50
C GLY A 248 -2.16 3.39 -12.10
N LEU A 249 -2.39 4.25 -11.11
CA LEU A 249 -2.58 3.88 -9.71
C LEU A 249 -3.83 4.54 -9.14
N ILE A 250 -4.62 3.80 -8.36
CA ILE A 250 -5.71 4.33 -7.55
C ILE A 250 -5.43 3.98 -6.08
N ALA A 251 -5.20 5.01 -5.26
CA ALA A 251 -4.79 4.90 -3.87
C ALA A 251 -5.80 5.61 -2.95
N MET A 252 -6.69 4.84 -2.33
CA MET A 252 -7.75 5.36 -1.47
C MET A 252 -7.33 5.35 0.01
N SER A 253 -7.44 6.48 0.69
CA SER A 253 -7.25 6.62 2.14
C SER A 253 -5.95 5.97 2.65
N GLY A 254 -4.89 6.08 1.84
CA GLY A 254 -3.59 5.49 2.09
C GLY A 254 -2.56 5.93 1.06
N SER A 255 -1.31 6.01 1.49
CA SER A 255 -0.19 6.53 0.72
C SER A 255 1.07 5.74 1.02
N ILE A 256 2.07 5.84 0.13
CA ILE A 256 3.42 5.34 0.42
C ILE A 256 4.11 6.06 1.59
N LEU A 257 3.67 7.29 1.91
CA LEU A 257 4.13 8.11 3.03
C LEU A 257 3.27 7.92 4.29
N SER A 258 2.25 7.06 4.27
CA SER A 258 1.45 6.78 5.46
C SER A 258 2.33 6.19 6.56
N HIS A 259 2.11 6.62 7.80
CA HIS A 259 2.86 6.14 8.97
C HIS A 259 2.73 4.62 9.18
N PHE A 260 1.66 4.01 8.66
CA PHE A 260 1.40 2.57 8.73
C PHE A 260 1.97 1.79 7.53
N ALA A 261 2.62 2.45 6.57
CA ALA A 261 3.03 1.81 5.33
C ALA A 261 4.22 0.86 5.51
N VAL A 262 5.19 1.22 6.37
CA VAL A 262 6.46 0.49 6.57
C VAL A 262 6.71 0.25 8.06
N ASP A 263 7.18 -0.94 8.43
CA ASP A 263 7.71 -1.22 9.76
C ASP A 263 9.11 -0.60 9.89
N LYS A 264 9.23 0.42 10.75
CA LYS A 264 10.49 1.12 11.02
C LYS A 264 11.43 0.35 11.95
N ASN A 265 10.92 -0.67 12.67
CA ASN A 265 11.69 -1.44 13.67
C ASN A 265 11.50 -2.95 13.50
N PRO A 266 11.73 -3.53 12.31
CA PRO A 266 11.36 -4.91 12.01
C PRO A 266 12.05 -5.94 12.89
N PHE A 267 13.35 -5.75 13.20
CA PHE A 267 14.07 -6.69 14.06
C PHE A 267 13.50 -6.76 15.48
N GLU A 268 13.07 -5.64 16.06
CA GLU A 268 12.43 -5.63 17.38
C GLU A 268 11.03 -6.25 17.33
N THR A 269 10.29 -6.05 16.24
CA THR A 269 9.05 -6.80 15.97
C THR A 269 9.34 -8.32 15.97
N ALA A 270 10.32 -8.79 15.20
CA ALA A 270 10.69 -10.21 15.13
C ALA A 270 11.16 -10.79 16.47
N ARG A 271 11.98 -10.04 17.20
CA ARG A 271 12.47 -10.42 18.53
C ARG A 271 11.34 -10.54 19.54
N TYR A 272 10.35 -9.65 19.47
CA TYR A 272 9.15 -9.75 20.31
C TYR A 272 8.36 -11.03 20.00
N ILE A 273 8.07 -11.29 18.72
CA ILE A 273 7.33 -12.50 18.29
C ILE A 273 8.09 -13.77 18.73
N ALA A 274 9.41 -13.80 18.54
CA ALA A 274 10.27 -14.91 18.96
C ALA A 274 10.25 -15.11 20.48
N ARG A 275 10.45 -14.05 21.26
CA ARG A 275 10.46 -14.11 22.73
C ARG A 275 9.14 -14.65 23.28
N LYS A 276 8.01 -14.17 22.76
CA LYS A 276 6.67 -14.62 23.19
C LYS A 276 6.40 -16.08 22.85
N ASN A 277 7.02 -16.60 21.80
CA ASN A 277 6.95 -18.00 21.42
C ASN A 277 8.08 -18.86 22.00
N SER A 278 8.88 -18.34 22.95
CA SER A 278 10.02 -19.04 23.55
C SER A 278 11.09 -19.48 22.52
N CYS A 279 11.19 -18.78 21.40
CA CYS A 279 12.27 -18.98 20.44
C CYS A 279 13.55 -18.25 20.86
N PRO A 280 14.74 -18.75 20.46
CA PRO A 280 16.00 -18.04 20.67
C PRO A 280 15.96 -16.64 20.05
N ILE A 281 16.54 -15.65 20.73
CA ILE A 281 16.58 -14.25 20.26
C ILE A 281 18.00 -13.71 20.01
N ASN A 282 19.03 -14.45 20.43
CA ASN A 282 20.43 -14.05 20.32
C ASN A 282 21.14 -14.66 19.09
N ASP A 283 20.49 -15.62 18.42
CA ASP A 283 20.99 -16.27 17.21
C ASP A 283 19.86 -16.22 16.17
N THR A 284 20.02 -15.36 15.15
CA THR A 284 19.00 -15.10 14.14
C THR A 284 18.61 -16.35 13.37
N ARG A 285 19.57 -17.22 13.04
CA ARG A 285 19.30 -18.45 12.29
C ARG A 285 18.48 -19.43 13.12
N ARG A 286 18.83 -19.61 14.40
CA ARG A 286 18.06 -20.45 15.33
C ARG A 286 16.69 -19.85 15.64
N MET A 287 16.59 -18.53 15.73
CA MET A 287 15.32 -17.80 15.87
C MET A 287 14.37 -18.11 14.71
N VAL A 288 14.84 -17.91 13.47
CA VAL A 288 14.05 -18.15 12.25
C VAL A 288 13.67 -19.62 12.12
N TYR A 289 14.59 -20.54 12.41
CA TYR A 289 14.28 -21.97 12.40
C TYR A 289 13.17 -22.32 13.42
N CYS A 290 13.30 -21.85 14.66
CA CYS A 290 12.27 -22.08 15.68
C CYS A 290 10.90 -21.52 15.27
N LEU A 291 10.85 -20.25 14.80
CA LEU A 291 9.61 -19.62 14.36
C LEU A 291 8.94 -20.38 13.20
N ARG A 292 9.74 -20.97 12.31
CA ARG A 292 9.24 -21.72 11.16
C ARG A 292 8.52 -23.01 11.57
N GLU A 293 8.95 -23.65 12.65
CA GLU A 293 8.38 -24.92 13.14
C GLU A 293 7.13 -24.73 14.02
N LEU A 294 6.77 -23.50 14.37
CA LEU A 294 5.61 -23.25 15.23
C LEU A 294 4.28 -23.56 14.51
N PRO A 295 3.23 -23.99 15.23
CA PRO A 295 1.87 -23.94 14.71
C PRO A 295 1.49 -22.50 14.33
N VAL A 296 0.77 -22.32 13.23
CA VAL A 296 0.38 -21.00 12.71
C VAL A 296 -0.40 -20.20 13.75
N GLU A 297 -1.21 -20.88 14.55
CA GLU A 297 -2.05 -20.28 15.57
C GLU A 297 -1.24 -19.56 16.64
N LYS A 298 -0.05 -20.06 16.97
CA LYS A 298 0.83 -19.41 17.93
C LYS A 298 1.36 -18.09 17.40
N LEU A 299 1.70 -18.03 16.11
CA LEU A 299 2.17 -16.80 15.47
C LEU A 299 1.05 -15.75 15.43
N ILE A 300 -0.14 -16.14 14.98
CA ILE A 300 -1.28 -15.21 14.85
C ILE A 300 -1.78 -14.71 16.22
N ARG A 301 -1.73 -15.54 17.27
CA ARG A 301 -2.04 -15.08 18.64
C ARG A 301 -1.10 -13.99 19.10
N VAL A 302 0.20 -14.17 18.89
CA VAL A 302 1.20 -13.17 19.30
C VAL A 302 1.12 -11.90 18.45
N ASP A 303 0.74 -12.00 17.17
CA ASP A 303 0.39 -10.83 16.36
C ASP A 303 -0.73 -10.00 17.03
N SER A 304 -1.79 -10.65 17.51
CA SER A 304 -2.90 -9.98 18.22
C SER A 304 -2.48 -9.41 19.59
N GLU A 305 -1.60 -10.10 20.33
CA GLU A 305 -1.03 -9.55 21.57
C GLU A 305 -0.20 -8.28 21.31
N LEU A 306 0.63 -8.30 20.26
CA LEU A 306 1.45 -7.16 19.87
C LEU A 306 0.59 -5.95 19.48
N GLU A 307 -0.52 -6.18 18.78
CA GLU A 307 -1.53 -5.16 18.46
C GLU A 307 -2.03 -4.47 19.72
N GLY A 308 -2.50 -5.26 20.69
CA GLY A 308 -3.06 -4.75 21.94
C GLY A 308 -2.04 -3.94 22.74
N ILE A 309 -0.79 -4.40 22.80
CA ILE A 309 0.27 -3.66 23.50
C ILE A 309 0.61 -2.35 22.78
N ARG A 310 0.76 -2.38 21.46
CA ARG A 310 1.07 -1.17 20.69
C ARG A 310 -0.07 -0.16 20.74
N ALA A 311 -1.32 -0.62 20.68
CA ALA A 311 -2.50 0.21 20.88
C ALA A 311 -2.51 0.84 22.29
N ALA A 312 -2.25 0.05 23.33
CA ALA A 312 -2.27 0.53 24.72
C ALA A 312 -1.14 1.53 25.06
N ALA A 313 0.04 1.41 24.43
CA ALA A 313 1.25 2.15 24.82
C ALA A 313 1.08 3.69 24.86
N ARG A 314 0.22 4.27 24.01
CA ARG A 314 -0.13 5.71 24.04
C ARG A 314 -1.63 5.99 23.85
N GLY A 315 -2.46 4.95 23.99
CA GLY A 315 -3.91 5.03 23.83
C GLY A 315 -4.36 5.34 22.41
N PHE A 316 -5.45 6.11 22.25
CA PHE A 316 -6.15 6.33 20.97
C PHE A 316 -5.23 6.77 19.83
N VAL A 317 -4.24 7.63 20.12
CA VAL A 317 -3.32 8.12 19.09
C VAL A 317 -2.54 6.95 18.50
N SER A 318 -1.92 6.10 19.32
CA SER A 318 -1.15 4.94 18.82
C SER A 318 -2.03 3.98 18.02
N SER A 319 -3.25 3.70 18.50
CA SER A 319 -4.19 2.82 17.81
C SER A 319 -4.56 3.29 16.40
N LEU A 320 -4.60 4.61 16.17
CA LEU A 320 -4.94 5.19 14.86
C LEU A 320 -3.70 5.48 14.00
N SER A 321 -2.56 5.74 14.64
CA SER A 321 -1.36 6.33 14.02
C SER A 321 -0.16 5.41 13.87
N ASN A 322 -0.28 4.11 14.16
CA ASN A 322 0.84 3.18 14.05
C ASN A 322 0.51 1.97 13.21
N LEU A 323 1.55 1.42 12.59
CA LEU A 323 1.54 0.02 12.17
C LEU A 323 1.57 -0.85 13.44
N LEU A 324 0.46 -1.52 13.72
CA LEU A 324 0.26 -2.27 14.96
C LEU A 324 0.88 -3.68 14.95
N GLY A 325 1.68 -4.03 13.94
CA GLY A 325 2.38 -5.30 13.87
C GLY A 325 3.48 -5.31 12.81
N SER A 326 3.75 -6.47 12.23
CA SER A 326 4.67 -6.63 11.10
C SER A 326 4.07 -6.00 9.82
N GLY A 327 4.90 -5.35 9.02
CA GLY A 327 4.52 -4.78 7.72
C GLY A 327 5.73 -4.69 6.78
N PRO A 328 5.57 -4.08 5.60
CA PRO A 328 6.66 -3.91 4.65
C PRO A 328 7.90 -3.28 5.26
N VAL A 329 9.08 -3.63 4.78
CA VAL A 329 10.37 -3.14 5.29
C VAL A 329 11.24 -2.61 4.16
N VAL A 330 12.08 -1.63 4.47
CA VAL A 330 13.16 -1.18 3.57
C VAL A 330 14.34 -2.14 3.74
N GLU A 331 14.61 -2.96 2.72
CA GLU A 331 15.72 -3.93 2.73
C GLU A 331 17.08 -3.27 2.41
N GLY A 332 17.07 -2.09 1.79
CA GLY A 332 18.27 -1.42 1.30
C GLY A 332 18.79 -2.02 -0.01
N SER A 333 19.92 -1.53 -0.49
CA SER A 333 20.49 -1.92 -1.79
C SER A 333 21.21 -3.28 -1.78
N ASN A 334 21.68 -3.72 -0.61
CA ASN A 334 22.39 -4.98 -0.44
C ASN A 334 22.15 -5.53 0.95
N ASP A 335 21.63 -6.76 1.02
CA ASP A 335 21.38 -7.49 2.26
C ASP A 335 22.15 -8.83 2.31
N GLY A 336 23.15 -8.99 1.43
CA GLY A 336 24.02 -10.15 1.37
C GLY A 336 23.47 -11.36 0.64
N ARG A 337 22.23 -11.34 0.12
CA ARG A 337 21.62 -12.51 -0.57
C ARG A 337 21.96 -12.62 -2.05
N SER A 338 22.55 -11.59 -2.66
CA SER A 338 22.70 -11.47 -4.12
C SER A 338 21.38 -11.60 -4.91
N LEU A 339 20.24 -11.46 -4.24
CA LEU A 339 18.91 -11.41 -4.85
C LEU A 339 18.43 -9.96 -4.90
N PRO A 340 17.63 -9.57 -5.90
CA PRO A 340 17.02 -8.25 -5.92
C PRO A 340 16.09 -8.06 -4.73
N ASN A 341 16.21 -6.93 -4.06
CA ASN A 341 15.35 -6.49 -2.97
C ASN A 341 14.09 -5.82 -3.49
N PHE A 342 12.99 -5.95 -2.76
CA PHE A 342 11.72 -5.32 -3.09
C PHE A 342 11.83 -3.79 -2.96
N MET A 343 12.33 -3.33 -1.81
CA MET A 343 12.41 -1.90 -1.50
C MET A 343 13.85 -1.53 -1.13
N THR A 344 14.54 -0.88 -2.08
CA THR A 344 15.96 -0.52 -1.93
C THR A 344 16.19 0.85 -1.30
N ALA A 345 15.17 1.70 -1.23
CA ALA A 345 15.21 3.03 -0.66
C ALA A 345 13.91 3.31 0.09
N SER A 346 13.94 4.27 1.02
CA SER A 346 12.72 4.69 1.72
C SER A 346 11.71 5.32 0.75
N PRO A 347 10.39 5.23 1.04
CA PRO A 347 9.37 5.99 0.31
C PRO A 347 9.67 7.48 0.20
N GLU A 348 10.18 8.08 1.27
CA GLU A 348 10.56 9.49 1.36
C GLU A 348 11.65 9.83 0.36
N ASP A 349 12.74 9.06 0.34
CA ASP A 349 13.86 9.29 -0.57
C ASP A 349 13.45 9.04 -2.02
N SER A 350 12.62 8.02 -2.25
CA SER A 350 12.12 7.71 -3.59
C SER A 350 11.30 8.87 -4.18
N LEU A 351 10.44 9.50 -3.38
CA LEU A 351 9.68 10.68 -3.81
C LEU A 351 10.56 11.93 -3.95
N LYS A 352 11.44 12.22 -2.98
CA LYS A 352 12.35 13.38 -3.02
C LYS A 352 13.27 13.36 -4.23
N LEU A 353 13.78 12.18 -4.58
CA LEU A 353 14.73 12.00 -5.69
C LEU A 353 14.04 11.79 -7.04
N GLY A 354 12.70 11.77 -7.09
CA GLY A 354 11.97 11.52 -8.34
C GLY A 354 12.09 10.08 -8.86
N ASN A 355 12.51 9.14 -8.00
CA ASN A 355 12.72 7.73 -8.32
C ASN A 355 11.43 6.91 -8.17
N PHE A 356 10.41 7.29 -8.93
CA PHE A 356 9.12 6.61 -9.02
C PHE A 356 8.63 6.62 -10.47
N PRO A 357 7.70 5.74 -10.88
CA PRO A 357 7.28 5.64 -12.28
C PRO A 357 6.53 6.88 -12.77
N SER A 358 6.61 7.15 -14.07
CA SER A 358 5.87 8.23 -14.73
C SER A 358 4.48 7.76 -15.18
N ILE A 359 3.64 7.36 -14.24
CA ILE A 359 2.27 6.88 -14.50
C ILE A 359 1.23 7.71 -13.74
N PRO A 360 0.01 7.88 -14.26
CA PRO A 360 -1.04 8.63 -13.60
C PRO A 360 -1.39 8.09 -12.20
N LEU A 361 -1.72 9.01 -11.27
CA LEU A 361 -2.16 8.71 -9.92
C LEU A 361 -3.52 9.35 -9.63
N LEU A 362 -4.49 8.55 -9.18
CA LEU A 362 -5.68 9.03 -8.50
C LEU A 362 -5.56 8.67 -7.02
N THR A 363 -5.48 9.66 -6.14
CA THR A 363 -5.47 9.43 -4.70
C THR A 363 -6.56 10.25 -4.01
N GLY A 364 -6.96 9.83 -2.82
CA GLY A 364 -7.94 10.57 -2.04
C GLY A 364 -8.05 10.09 -0.61
N VAL A 365 -8.89 10.80 0.12
CA VAL A 365 -9.13 10.65 1.55
C VAL A 365 -10.62 10.82 1.82
N MET A 366 -11.09 10.37 2.98
CA MET A 366 -12.38 10.80 3.50
C MET A 366 -12.31 12.26 3.96
N SER A 367 -13.41 13.01 3.87
CA SER A 367 -13.48 14.33 4.54
C SER A 367 -13.32 14.23 6.06
N ASP A 368 -13.66 13.07 6.63
CA ASP A 368 -13.46 12.74 8.03
C ASP A 368 -13.01 11.28 8.20
N GLU A 369 -11.70 11.06 8.24
CA GLU A 369 -11.11 9.72 8.39
C GLU A 369 -11.25 9.18 9.81
N THR A 370 -11.03 10.03 10.82
CA THR A 370 -10.87 9.58 12.21
C THR A 370 -12.01 9.98 13.14
N GLY A 371 -12.91 10.86 12.71
CA GLY A 371 -14.01 11.36 13.54
C GLY A 371 -14.97 10.27 13.98
N GLY A 372 -15.22 9.24 13.17
CA GLY A 372 -15.95 8.05 13.59
C GLY A 372 -15.36 7.37 14.83
N ALA A 373 -14.04 7.12 14.82
CA ALA A 373 -13.32 6.51 15.92
C ALA A 373 -13.24 7.43 17.15
N VAL A 374 -12.92 8.71 16.93
CA VAL A 374 -12.72 9.71 17.99
C VAL A 374 -14.02 10.05 18.70
N PHE A 375 -15.14 10.18 18.00
CA PHE A 375 -16.45 10.42 18.62
C PHE A 375 -17.15 9.14 19.08
N GLY A 376 -16.64 7.98 18.68
CA GLY A 376 -17.11 6.67 19.12
C GLY A 376 -16.24 6.09 20.22
N GLN A 377 -15.46 5.06 19.89
CA GLN A 377 -14.68 4.27 20.85
C GLN A 377 -13.73 5.09 21.73
N TYR A 378 -13.12 6.14 21.18
CA TYR A 378 -12.09 6.91 21.88
C TYR A 378 -12.58 8.19 22.54
N LYS A 379 -13.89 8.48 22.48
CA LYS A 379 -14.43 9.76 22.94
C LYS A 379 -14.09 10.04 24.40
N ASP A 380 -14.32 9.06 25.27
CA ASP A 380 -14.09 9.20 26.70
C ASP A 380 -12.59 9.31 27.01
N GLU A 381 -11.75 8.56 26.30
CA GLU A 381 -10.30 8.66 26.45
C GLU A 381 -9.79 10.05 26.07
N VAL A 382 -10.23 10.57 24.92
CA VAL A 382 -9.87 11.91 24.44
C VAL A 382 -10.34 12.97 25.44
N GLN A 383 -11.59 12.90 25.89
CA GLN A 383 -12.15 13.84 26.87
C GLN A 383 -11.37 13.80 28.19
N ASN A 384 -11.01 12.62 28.69
CA ASN A 384 -10.25 12.46 29.91
C ASN A 384 -8.84 13.06 29.79
N LYS A 385 -8.13 12.81 28.68
CA LYS A 385 -6.80 13.42 28.47
C LYS A 385 -6.87 14.95 28.40
N LEU A 386 -7.86 15.49 27.70
CA LEU A 386 -8.08 16.94 27.61
C LEU A 386 -8.39 17.58 28.98
N ASN A 387 -9.14 16.88 29.85
CA ASN A 387 -9.49 17.38 31.18
C ASN A 387 -8.33 17.26 32.19
N MET A 388 -7.56 16.18 32.12
CA MET A 388 -6.51 15.89 33.11
C MET A 388 -5.19 16.62 32.84
N ALA A 389 -4.93 17.00 31.58
CA ALA A 389 -3.69 17.63 31.18
C ALA A 389 -3.98 18.88 30.32
N PRO A 390 -4.00 20.09 30.93
CA PRO A 390 -4.32 21.34 30.24
C PRO A 390 -3.46 21.63 28.99
N ASP A 391 -2.20 21.19 29.01
CA ASP A 391 -1.26 21.36 27.90
C ASP A 391 -1.08 20.09 27.04
N TYR A 392 -1.95 19.08 27.18
CA TYR A 392 -1.85 17.81 26.44
C TYR A 392 -1.71 18.02 24.93
N LEU A 393 -2.49 18.95 24.36
CA LEU A 393 -2.48 19.23 22.93
C LEU A 393 -1.08 19.69 22.46
N THR A 394 -0.47 20.61 23.20
CA THR A 394 0.80 21.24 22.84
C THR A 394 2.01 20.38 23.21
N ASN A 395 1.99 19.74 24.39
CA ASN A 395 3.16 19.06 24.93
C ASN A 395 3.28 17.59 24.50
N GLU A 396 2.16 16.94 24.16
CA GLU A 396 2.16 15.50 23.83
C GLU A 396 1.57 15.23 22.44
N PHE A 397 0.37 15.73 22.19
CA PHE A 397 -0.41 15.37 21.00
C PHE A 397 0.22 15.90 19.70
N ILE A 398 0.50 17.21 19.62
CA ILE A 398 1.11 17.80 18.41
C ILE A 398 2.51 17.25 18.12
N PRO A 399 3.45 17.17 19.09
CA PRO A 399 4.75 16.56 18.84
C PRO A 399 4.64 15.12 18.29
N TYR A 400 3.69 14.35 18.83
CA TYR A 400 3.44 13.01 18.34
C TYR A 400 2.99 13.03 16.87
N LEU A 401 1.96 13.80 16.53
CA LEU A 401 1.41 13.87 15.18
C LEU A 401 2.42 14.45 14.16
N GLN A 402 3.26 15.39 14.57
CA GLN A 402 4.36 15.84 13.71
C GLN A 402 5.36 14.71 13.44
N GLY A 403 5.54 13.78 14.38
CA GLY A 403 6.38 12.60 14.21
C GLY A 403 5.83 11.54 13.26
N THR A 404 4.51 11.51 13.01
CA THR A 404 3.88 10.54 12.09
C THR A 404 4.05 10.94 10.63
N ILE A 405 4.05 12.25 10.35
CA ILE A 405 4.24 12.79 9.00
C ILE A 405 5.71 12.61 8.60
N PRO A 406 6.03 12.02 7.44
CA PRO A 406 7.41 11.93 6.99
C PRO A 406 8.08 13.28 6.75
N ASN A 407 9.37 13.36 7.05
CA ASN A 407 10.11 14.61 6.93
C ASN A 407 10.55 14.85 5.48
N MET A 408 9.75 15.62 4.74
CA MET A 408 10.03 15.94 3.33
C MET A 408 10.88 17.21 3.14
N ARG A 409 11.16 17.98 4.20
CA ARG A 409 11.84 19.29 4.16
C ARG A 409 13.00 19.38 5.14
N ASN A 410 13.99 18.50 5.03
CA ASN A 410 15.30 18.62 5.71
C ASN A 410 15.29 18.89 7.23
N GLY A 411 14.31 18.39 7.99
CA GLY A 411 14.27 18.65 9.45
C GLY A 411 13.28 19.70 9.89
N LEU A 412 12.67 20.44 8.96
CA LEU A 412 11.79 21.55 9.33
C LEU A 412 10.50 21.04 9.97
N ARG A 413 10.27 21.47 11.21
CA ARG A 413 9.01 21.34 11.95
C ARG A 413 8.71 22.67 12.61
N PHE A 414 7.44 23.00 12.80
CA PHE A 414 7.07 24.11 13.66
C PHE A 414 7.07 23.67 15.12
N ILE A 415 7.37 24.60 16.02
CA ILE A 415 7.17 24.31 17.44
C ILE A 415 5.67 24.10 17.72
N PRO A 416 5.29 23.28 18.71
CA PRO A 416 3.88 22.93 18.93
C PRO A 416 2.95 24.13 19.16
N GLN A 417 3.45 25.22 19.75
CA GLN A 417 2.69 26.44 20.00
C GLN A 417 2.19 27.13 18.72
N ALA A 418 2.80 26.84 17.57
CA ALA A 418 2.30 27.31 16.26
C ALA A 418 0.91 26.75 15.93
N PHE A 419 0.50 25.65 16.57
CA PHE A 419 -0.81 25.02 16.39
C PHE A 419 -1.89 25.60 17.31
N ASN A 420 -1.59 26.57 18.18
CA ASN A 420 -2.61 27.18 19.05
C ASN A 420 -3.77 27.76 18.24
N GLY A 421 -3.47 28.40 17.11
CA GLY A 421 -4.49 28.90 16.18
C GLY A 421 -5.40 27.78 15.66
N TYR A 422 -4.86 26.59 15.38
CA TYR A 422 -5.61 25.43 14.87
C TYR A 422 -6.71 24.96 15.84
N PHE A 423 -6.42 24.94 17.14
CA PHE A 423 -7.40 24.47 18.14
C PHE A 423 -8.34 25.59 18.65
N ASN A 424 -7.96 26.87 18.50
CA ASN A 424 -8.69 28.00 19.10
C ASN A 424 -9.61 28.78 18.14
N ILE A 425 -9.76 28.36 16.88
CA ILE A 425 -10.42 29.10 15.77
C ILE A 425 -11.82 29.65 16.10
N PHE A 426 -12.59 28.99 16.97
CA PHE A 426 -13.98 29.38 17.24
C PHE A 426 -14.25 29.90 18.65
N GLY A 427 -13.26 29.99 19.54
CA GLY A 427 -13.43 30.54 20.90
C GLY A 427 -14.60 29.95 21.71
N SER A 428 -15.20 28.84 21.28
CA SER A 428 -16.34 28.23 21.95
C SER A 428 -15.82 27.10 22.84
N ASP A 429 -15.93 27.28 24.15
CA ASP A 429 -15.43 26.36 25.21
C ASP A 429 -16.15 25.00 25.26
N SER A 430 -16.83 24.55 24.20
CA SER A 430 -17.50 23.25 24.23
C SER A 430 -16.51 22.13 23.98
N MET A 431 -16.44 21.18 24.92
CA MET A 431 -15.64 19.96 24.82
C MET A 431 -15.86 19.22 23.49
N ARG A 432 -17.09 19.24 22.95
CA ARG A 432 -17.42 18.63 21.66
C ARG A 432 -16.62 19.23 20.50
N ASN A 433 -16.43 20.55 20.48
CA ASN A 433 -15.69 21.22 19.42
C ASN A 433 -14.19 20.92 19.53
N THR A 434 -13.63 20.88 20.74
CA THR A 434 -12.25 20.48 20.98
C THR A 434 -11.99 19.04 20.53
N ILE A 435 -12.89 18.10 20.86
CA ILE A 435 -12.82 16.71 20.37
C ILE A 435 -12.89 16.67 18.83
N GLY A 436 -13.73 17.51 18.22
CA GLY A 436 -13.78 17.64 16.77
C GLY A 436 -12.45 18.08 16.15
N ARG A 437 -11.76 19.03 16.77
CA ARG A 437 -10.41 19.46 16.33
C ARG A 437 -9.34 18.41 16.57
N VAL A 438 -9.47 17.58 17.60
CA VAL A 438 -8.61 16.40 17.81
C VAL A 438 -8.79 15.39 16.67
N ALA A 439 -10.03 15.07 16.30
CA ALA A 439 -10.31 14.22 15.15
C ALA A 439 -9.75 14.82 13.85
N GLU A 440 -9.95 16.12 13.64
CA GLU A 440 -9.44 16.79 12.45
C GLU A 440 -7.90 16.77 12.37
N ALA A 441 -7.21 17.01 13.48
CA ALA A 441 -5.74 16.95 13.56
C ALA A 441 -5.20 15.55 13.29
N LEU A 442 -5.89 14.52 13.78
CA LEU A 442 -5.58 13.12 13.46
C LEU A 442 -5.79 12.83 11.97
N SER A 443 -6.96 13.17 11.41
CA SER A 443 -7.25 12.99 9.98
C SER A 443 -6.20 13.72 9.12
N ASP A 444 -5.80 14.93 9.53
CA ASP A 444 -4.77 15.71 8.86
C ASP A 444 -3.41 15.05 8.84
N SER A 445 -2.89 14.71 10.02
CA SER A 445 -1.53 14.19 10.13
C SER A 445 -1.40 12.76 9.60
N LEU A 446 -2.44 11.94 9.75
CA LEU A 446 -2.39 10.51 9.44
C LEU A 446 -2.78 10.18 7.99
N TYR A 447 -3.62 11.00 7.35
CA TYR A 447 -4.15 10.72 6.02
C TYR A 447 -3.95 11.89 5.05
N ASN A 448 -4.42 13.10 5.41
CA ASN A 448 -4.41 14.23 4.48
C ASN A 448 -2.98 14.67 4.11
N ALA A 449 -2.09 14.83 5.09
CA ALA A 449 -0.72 15.27 4.87
C ALA A 449 0.10 14.24 4.07
N PRO A 450 0.07 12.94 4.39
CA PRO A 450 0.68 11.92 3.52
C PRO A 450 0.14 11.92 2.09
N ALA A 451 -1.19 11.98 1.89
CA ALA A 451 -1.80 12.02 0.56
C ALA A 451 -1.39 13.29 -0.21
N PHE A 452 -1.46 14.45 0.45
CA PHE A 452 -1.07 15.75 -0.10
C PHE A 452 0.41 15.79 -0.52
N LEU A 453 1.33 15.34 0.35
CA LEU A 453 2.75 15.28 0.02
C LEU A 453 3.02 14.34 -1.14
N THR A 454 2.30 13.22 -1.19
CA THR A 454 2.45 12.23 -2.26
C THR A 454 1.99 12.78 -3.59
N VAL A 455 0.78 13.33 -3.68
CA VAL A 455 0.23 13.89 -4.92
C VAL A 455 1.04 15.11 -5.39
N ASP A 456 1.55 15.94 -4.48
CA ASP A 456 2.45 17.05 -4.80
C ASP A 456 3.73 16.57 -5.49
N HIS A 457 4.41 15.56 -4.95
CA HIS A 457 5.61 15.02 -5.57
C HIS A 457 5.30 14.27 -6.87
N TRP A 458 4.21 13.51 -6.91
CA TRP A 458 3.81 12.73 -8.08
C TRP A 458 3.46 13.62 -9.28
N SER A 459 2.73 14.72 -9.01
CA SER A 459 2.28 15.69 -10.03
C SER A 459 3.43 16.34 -10.82
N LYS A 460 4.64 16.36 -10.26
CA LYS A 460 5.83 16.92 -10.91
C LYS A 460 6.34 16.05 -12.06
N LYS A 461 5.91 14.79 -12.13
CA LYS A 461 6.36 13.80 -13.13
C LYS A 461 5.24 13.23 -13.99
N ALA A 462 4.04 13.07 -13.43
CA ALA A 462 2.90 12.49 -14.12
C ALA A 462 1.58 13.15 -13.69
N ASN A 463 0.50 12.91 -14.45
CA ASN A 463 -0.84 13.37 -14.06
C ASN A 463 -1.20 12.81 -12.68
N ALA A 464 -1.60 13.68 -11.76
CA ALA A 464 -1.99 13.28 -10.42
C ALA A 464 -3.27 14.01 -10.02
N PHE A 465 -4.18 13.31 -9.35
CA PHE A 465 -5.48 13.83 -8.95
C PHE A 465 -5.72 13.52 -7.48
N LEU A 466 -6.34 14.46 -6.78
CA LEU A 466 -6.74 14.34 -5.38
C LEU A 466 -8.26 14.41 -5.27
N TYR A 467 -8.88 13.56 -4.45
CA TYR A 467 -10.28 13.68 -4.10
C TYR A 467 -10.50 13.63 -2.58
N THR A 468 -11.63 14.18 -2.14
CA THR A 468 -12.22 13.95 -0.83
C THR A 468 -13.56 13.26 -0.99
N PHE A 469 -13.81 12.21 -0.22
CA PHE A 469 -15.14 11.61 -0.14
C PHE A 469 -15.96 12.32 0.93
N ASP A 470 -17.00 13.04 0.50
CA ASP A 470 -17.75 13.96 1.34
C ASP A 470 -19.23 13.55 1.50
N HIS A 471 -19.68 12.58 0.70
CA HIS A 471 -21.05 12.11 0.73
C HIS A 471 -21.37 11.35 2.02
N LYS A 472 -22.30 11.88 2.81
CA LYS A 472 -22.85 11.24 4.01
C LYS A 472 -24.06 10.40 3.66
N GLY A 473 -23.80 9.19 3.18
CA GLY A 473 -24.85 8.26 2.77
C GLY A 473 -25.58 7.57 3.93
N LYS A 474 -26.63 6.85 3.57
CA LYS A 474 -27.38 5.97 4.49
C LYS A 474 -26.77 4.57 4.57
N ARG A 475 -25.94 4.17 3.60
CA ARG A 475 -25.16 2.93 3.66
C ARG A 475 -24.23 2.92 4.87
N LYS A 476 -24.36 1.87 5.69
CA LYS A 476 -23.71 1.75 7.00
C LYS A 476 -22.66 0.65 7.09
N TYR A 477 -22.35 0.02 5.96
CA TYR A 477 -21.57 -1.21 5.93
C TYR A 477 -20.14 -1.08 5.41
N GLY A 478 -19.69 0.12 5.01
CA GLY A 478 -18.31 0.32 4.56
C GLY A 478 -17.28 -0.11 5.62
N LYS A 479 -17.57 0.17 6.89
CA LYS A 479 -16.78 -0.30 8.05
C LYS A 479 -16.55 -1.82 8.11
N ASP A 480 -17.45 -2.63 7.53
CA ASP A 480 -17.37 -4.09 7.63
C ASP A 480 -16.24 -4.67 6.76
N PHE A 481 -15.82 -3.96 5.71
CA PHE A 481 -14.64 -4.33 4.93
C PHE A 481 -13.34 -4.24 5.74
N LEU A 482 -13.33 -3.41 6.79
CA LEU A 482 -12.16 -3.13 7.62
C LEU A 482 -12.36 -3.58 9.07
N ALA A 483 -13.35 -4.45 9.31
CA ALA A 483 -13.75 -4.89 10.65
C ALA A 483 -12.55 -5.40 11.48
N GLY A 484 -12.56 -5.03 12.77
CA GLY A 484 -11.48 -5.34 13.69
C GLY A 484 -10.26 -4.40 13.59
N LEU A 485 -10.28 -3.37 12.74
CA LEU A 485 -9.31 -2.27 12.86
C LEU A 485 -9.78 -1.23 13.87
N PRO A 486 -8.88 -0.70 14.73
CA PRO A 486 -9.28 0.24 15.77
C PRO A 486 -9.91 1.56 15.27
N ILE A 487 -9.68 1.93 14.00
CA ILE A 487 -10.28 3.12 13.38
C ILE A 487 -11.74 2.92 12.95
N VAL A 488 -12.21 1.68 12.78
CA VAL A 488 -13.60 1.40 12.35
C VAL A 488 -14.42 0.64 13.41
N ASP A 489 -13.79 0.12 14.46
CA ASP A 489 -14.44 -0.69 15.51
C ASP A 489 -15.29 0.12 16.52
N ALA A 490 -15.47 1.41 16.24
CA ALA A 490 -16.37 2.25 17.01
C ALA A 490 -17.84 1.87 16.74
N LYS A 491 -18.60 1.55 17.80
CA LYS A 491 -20.06 1.52 17.75
C LYS A 491 -20.55 2.86 17.19
N GLN A 492 -21.29 2.82 16.08
CA GLN A 492 -21.75 4.01 15.37
C GLN A 492 -22.28 5.06 16.36
N SER A 493 -21.72 6.26 16.32
CA SER A 493 -22.42 7.40 16.89
C SER A 493 -23.69 7.62 16.06
N SER A 494 -24.81 7.93 16.71
CA SER A 494 -26.10 8.24 16.08
C SER A 494 -26.07 9.50 15.18
N ASN A 495 -24.91 10.16 15.01
CA ASN A 495 -24.81 11.56 14.61
C ASN A 495 -24.24 11.81 13.20
N GLY A 496 -24.14 10.79 12.34
CA GLY A 496 -23.81 11.01 10.91
C GLY A 496 -22.38 11.50 10.65
N ASN A 497 -21.40 11.02 11.41
CA ASN A 497 -19.99 11.14 11.04
C ASN A 497 -19.63 10.08 9.97
N LEU A 498 -18.78 10.47 9.03
CA LEU A 498 -18.15 9.52 8.10
C LEU A 498 -17.10 8.72 8.85
N ASN A 499 -16.92 7.47 8.44
CA ASN A 499 -15.90 6.58 8.96
C ASN A 499 -14.90 6.27 7.86
N HIS A 500 -13.66 6.03 8.26
CA HIS A 500 -12.64 5.46 7.39
C HIS A 500 -13.18 4.22 6.66
N GLY A 501 -13.08 4.21 5.33
CA GLY A 501 -13.56 3.12 4.48
C GLY A 501 -15.05 3.12 4.15
N ASP A 502 -15.83 4.15 4.54
CA ASP A 502 -17.22 4.25 4.10
C ASP A 502 -17.36 4.36 2.58
N ASP A 503 -16.35 4.93 1.89
CA ASP A 503 -16.26 5.00 0.43
C ASP A 503 -16.18 3.62 -0.26
N LEU A 504 -15.67 2.58 0.43
CA LEU A 504 -15.69 1.19 -0.05
C LEU A 504 -17.11 0.69 -0.31
N GLY A 505 -18.07 1.10 0.53
CA GLY A 505 -19.49 0.76 0.37
C GLY A 505 -20.14 1.42 -0.86
N PHE A 506 -19.45 2.32 -1.55
CA PHE A 506 -19.89 2.93 -2.81
C PHE A 506 -19.16 2.36 -4.04
N ILE A 507 -18.33 1.33 -3.83
CA ILE A 507 -17.64 0.62 -4.91
C ILE A 507 -17.98 -0.87 -4.89
N PHE A 508 -18.14 -1.45 -3.69
CA PHE A 508 -18.30 -2.88 -3.50
C PHE A 508 -19.55 -3.19 -2.69
N ASP A 509 -20.23 -4.28 -3.07
CA ASP A 509 -21.15 -4.95 -2.15
C ASP A 509 -20.31 -5.87 -1.23
N ARG A 510 -20.85 -6.23 -0.05
CA ARG A 510 -20.10 -6.98 0.98
C ARG A 510 -20.42 -8.48 0.99
N ASN A 511 -19.38 -9.27 1.21
CA ASN A 511 -19.46 -10.67 1.59
C ASN A 511 -18.81 -10.89 2.97
N THR A 512 -19.04 -12.06 3.56
CA THR A 512 -18.29 -12.53 4.73
C THR A 512 -16.81 -12.72 4.39
N ILE A 513 -15.97 -12.88 5.41
CA ILE A 513 -14.53 -13.18 5.28
C ILE A 513 -14.25 -14.54 4.59
N THR A 514 -15.27 -15.38 4.41
CA THR A 514 -15.22 -16.65 3.68
C THR A 514 -15.92 -16.58 2.30
N GLY A 515 -16.45 -15.41 1.93
CA GLY A 515 -17.04 -15.16 0.61
C GLY A 515 -18.52 -15.51 0.48
N GLU A 516 -19.22 -15.68 1.60
CA GLU A 516 -20.68 -15.83 1.60
C GLU A 516 -21.34 -14.47 1.44
N LYS A 517 -22.41 -14.39 0.64
CA LYS A 517 -23.15 -13.15 0.44
C LYS A 517 -23.84 -12.73 1.72
N ILE A 518 -23.66 -11.47 2.13
CA ILE A 518 -24.42 -10.88 3.23
C ILE A 518 -25.67 -10.23 2.63
N SER A 519 -26.84 -10.57 3.15
CA SER A 519 -28.10 -9.93 2.75
C SER A 519 -28.20 -8.55 3.38
N ASP A 520 -28.25 -7.51 2.55
CA ASP A 520 -28.60 -6.16 2.99
C ASP A 520 -30.12 -6.05 3.04
N ASN A 521 -30.68 -5.96 4.25
CA ASN A 521 -32.12 -5.72 4.47
C ASN A 521 -32.46 -4.22 4.43
N ASP A 522 -31.46 -3.36 4.24
CA ASP A 522 -31.64 -1.91 4.16
C ASP A 522 -32.31 -1.56 2.82
N GLU A 523 -33.28 -0.63 2.86
CA GLU A 523 -33.88 -0.10 1.65
C GLU A 523 -32.82 0.58 0.77
N VAL A 524 -32.87 0.31 -0.54
CA VAL A 524 -32.01 0.96 -1.52
C VAL A 524 -32.30 2.46 -1.49
N ASP A 525 -31.27 3.25 -1.19
CA ASP A 525 -31.36 4.71 -1.23
C ASP A 525 -30.88 5.23 -2.58
N GLU A 526 -31.77 5.88 -3.33
CA GLU A 526 -31.48 6.37 -4.69
C GLU A 526 -30.33 7.40 -4.71
N VAL A 527 -30.15 8.15 -3.62
CA VAL A 527 -29.07 9.14 -3.51
C VAL A 527 -27.73 8.44 -3.39
N ASP A 528 -27.64 7.39 -2.57
CA ASP A 528 -26.44 6.57 -2.44
C ASP A 528 -26.11 5.79 -3.74
N GLU A 529 -27.13 5.29 -4.45
CA GLU A 529 -26.93 4.66 -5.76
C GLU A 529 -26.40 5.66 -6.79
N ASN A 530 -26.91 6.90 -6.82
CA ASN A 530 -26.37 7.93 -7.71
C ASN A 530 -24.88 8.23 -7.42
N VAL A 531 -24.50 8.33 -6.14
CA VAL A 531 -23.10 8.53 -5.75
C VAL A 531 -22.22 7.32 -6.11
N THR A 532 -22.77 6.10 -6.03
CA THR A 532 -22.10 4.86 -6.50
C THR A 532 -21.78 4.94 -7.99
N GLU A 533 -22.77 5.33 -8.79
CA GLU A 533 -22.59 5.46 -10.24
C GLU A 533 -21.54 6.52 -10.58
N ILE A 534 -21.60 7.70 -9.94
CA ILE A 534 -20.62 8.77 -10.06
C ILE A 534 -19.21 8.26 -9.72
N PHE A 535 -19.04 7.65 -8.54
CA PHE A 535 -17.71 7.30 -8.05
C PHE A 535 -17.09 6.15 -8.87
N THR A 536 -17.88 5.16 -9.25
CA THR A 536 -17.41 4.06 -10.12
C THR A 536 -17.15 4.51 -11.56
N ASP A 537 -17.89 5.50 -12.08
CA ASP A 537 -17.56 6.13 -13.36
C ASP A 537 -16.22 6.87 -13.31
N MET A 538 -15.94 7.56 -12.20
CA MET A 538 -14.66 8.25 -12.00
C MET A 538 -13.48 7.25 -12.01
N ILE A 539 -13.62 6.14 -11.27
CA ILE A 539 -12.63 5.05 -11.27
C ILE A 539 -12.45 4.46 -12.67
N ALA A 540 -13.54 4.15 -13.37
CA ALA A 540 -13.48 3.53 -14.69
C ALA A 540 -12.89 4.46 -15.76
N ASN A 541 -13.22 5.76 -15.72
CA ASN A 541 -12.65 6.76 -16.62
C ASN A 541 -11.14 6.88 -16.42
N PHE A 542 -10.69 7.01 -15.16
CA PHE A 542 -9.27 7.01 -14.84
C PHE A 542 -8.56 5.75 -15.36
N ALA A 543 -9.15 4.57 -15.16
CA ALA A 543 -8.55 3.32 -15.61
C ALA A 543 -8.42 3.20 -17.14
N ARG A 544 -9.31 3.85 -17.90
CA ARG A 544 -9.29 3.82 -19.38
C ARG A 544 -8.23 4.72 -20.00
N SER A 545 -8.06 5.92 -19.45
CA SER A 545 -7.31 7.02 -20.11
C SER A 545 -6.22 7.64 -19.25
N GLY A 546 -6.17 7.37 -17.94
CA GLY A 546 -5.28 8.07 -17.03
C GLY A 546 -5.64 9.55 -16.84
N THR A 547 -6.85 9.93 -17.25
CA THR A 547 -7.41 11.28 -17.09
C THR A 547 -8.66 11.23 -16.23
N PHE A 548 -9.05 12.37 -15.68
CA PHE A 548 -10.14 12.46 -14.73
C PHE A 548 -11.23 13.42 -15.24
N SER A 549 -12.48 12.96 -15.23
CA SER A 549 -13.64 13.75 -15.65
C SER A 549 -14.86 13.39 -14.81
N VAL A 550 -15.63 14.40 -14.42
CA VAL A 550 -16.86 14.21 -13.64
C VAL A 550 -18.11 14.47 -14.51
N PRO A 551 -19.09 13.56 -14.45
CA PRO A 551 -20.49 13.84 -14.81
C PRO A 551 -21.04 15.09 -14.11
N THR A 552 -21.24 16.21 -14.81
CA THR A 552 -22.03 17.31 -14.23
C THR A 552 -23.51 17.13 -14.56
N THR A 553 -24.39 17.28 -13.58
CA THR A 553 -25.86 17.20 -13.70
C THR A 553 -26.48 18.35 -14.52
N ASN A 554 -25.67 19.25 -15.10
CA ASN A 554 -26.12 20.27 -16.04
C ASN A 554 -26.57 19.64 -17.37
N ILE A 555 -27.76 19.04 -17.37
CA ILE A 555 -28.59 18.91 -18.56
C ILE A 555 -28.85 20.34 -19.04
N ARG A 556 -28.08 20.82 -20.04
CA ARG A 556 -28.52 21.99 -20.80
C ARG A 556 -29.85 21.59 -21.43
N SER A 557 -30.90 22.34 -21.11
CA SER A 557 -32.30 22.14 -21.54
C SER A 557 -32.55 22.14 -23.05
N ASN A 558 -31.51 22.12 -23.89
CA ASN A 558 -31.56 22.26 -25.34
C ASN A 558 -30.91 21.10 -26.13
N GLY A 559 -30.83 19.87 -25.57
CA GLY A 559 -30.47 18.68 -26.36
C GLY A 559 -29.08 18.70 -27.01
N SER A 560 -28.13 19.46 -26.45
CA SER A 560 -26.72 19.45 -26.88
C SER A 560 -25.89 18.53 -25.99
N ALA A 561 -24.91 17.86 -26.59
CA ALA A 561 -24.12 16.77 -26.01
C ALA A 561 -23.55 17.08 -24.61
N TRP A 562 -23.55 16.05 -23.76
CA TRP A 562 -22.90 16.00 -22.46
C TRP A 562 -21.42 16.40 -22.60
N LYS A 563 -20.98 17.44 -21.88
CA LYS A 563 -19.56 17.81 -21.83
C LYS A 563 -19.09 17.63 -20.39
N PRO A 564 -18.31 16.59 -20.08
CA PRO A 564 -17.72 16.41 -18.77
C PRO A 564 -16.84 17.62 -18.44
N ASP A 565 -16.90 18.11 -17.20
CA ASP A 565 -15.87 19.02 -16.73
C ASP A 565 -14.57 18.21 -16.60
N ILE A 566 -13.59 18.56 -17.44
CA ILE A 566 -12.24 18.01 -17.34
C ILE A 566 -11.63 18.59 -16.08
N ILE A 567 -11.25 17.72 -15.17
CA ILE A 567 -10.72 18.17 -13.89
C ILE A 567 -9.23 18.44 -14.04
N PRO A 568 -8.76 19.60 -13.58
CA PRO A 568 -7.35 19.93 -13.66
C PRO A 568 -6.52 18.96 -12.84
N ASN A 569 -5.39 18.56 -13.40
CA ASN A 569 -4.33 17.88 -12.66
C ASN A 569 -3.98 18.68 -11.39
N PHE A 570 -3.66 17.97 -10.32
CA PHE A 570 -3.08 18.56 -9.12
C PHE A 570 -1.80 19.33 -9.49
N SER A 571 -1.61 20.50 -8.87
CA SER A 571 -0.36 21.25 -8.93
C SER A 571 -0.05 21.86 -7.57
N ASP A 572 1.22 22.18 -7.35
CA ASP A 572 1.71 22.89 -6.17
C ASP A 572 1.02 24.26 -5.98
N LYS A 573 0.70 24.93 -7.09
CA LYS A 573 0.03 26.24 -7.13
C LYS A 573 -1.46 26.20 -6.81
N THR A 574 -2.20 25.27 -7.39
CA THR A 574 -3.68 25.24 -7.27
C THR A 574 -4.16 24.35 -6.13
N ASN A 575 -3.41 23.29 -5.83
CA ASN A 575 -3.83 22.19 -4.96
C ASN A 575 -5.27 21.75 -5.23
N SER A 576 -5.57 21.53 -6.51
CA SER A 576 -6.90 21.17 -6.99
C SER A 576 -7.30 19.78 -6.48
N PHE A 577 -8.55 19.65 -6.09
CA PHE A 577 -9.14 18.38 -5.64
C PHE A 577 -10.62 18.30 -5.99
N ILE A 578 -11.21 17.10 -5.92
CA ILE A 578 -12.64 16.90 -6.11
C ILE A 578 -13.32 16.54 -4.80
N SER A 579 -14.39 17.23 -4.47
CA SER A 579 -15.34 16.80 -3.43
C SER A 579 -16.36 15.84 -4.05
N ILE A 580 -16.38 14.59 -3.59
CA ILE A 580 -17.32 13.56 -4.05
C ILE A 580 -18.58 13.62 -3.18
N THR A 581 -19.66 14.09 -3.79
CA THR A 581 -21.02 14.11 -3.26
C THR A 581 -22.01 13.69 -4.34
N THR A 582 -23.29 13.97 -4.16
CA THR A 582 -24.32 13.84 -5.21
C THR A 582 -24.13 14.83 -6.36
N ASP A 583 -23.42 15.94 -6.13
CA ASP A 583 -23.04 16.96 -7.10
C ASP A 583 -21.54 17.23 -6.95
N PRO A 584 -20.67 16.41 -7.58
CA PRO A 584 -19.24 16.47 -7.32
C PRO A 584 -18.64 17.77 -7.87
N LYS A 585 -17.75 18.38 -7.09
CA LYS A 585 -17.21 19.71 -7.39
C LYS A 585 -15.69 19.69 -7.45
N SER A 586 -15.15 20.27 -8.52
CA SER A 586 -13.73 20.63 -8.58
C SER A 586 -13.49 21.86 -7.70
N MET A 587 -12.55 21.73 -6.77
CA MET A 587 -12.17 22.76 -5.82
C MET A 587 -10.66 22.99 -5.87
N ASN A 588 -10.19 24.07 -5.25
CA ASN A 588 -8.77 24.42 -5.12
C ASN A 588 -8.41 24.59 -3.64
N ASN A 589 -7.12 24.73 -3.35
CA ASN A 589 -6.61 25.02 -2.01
C ASN A 589 -6.97 23.92 -0.99
N PHE A 590 -6.80 22.65 -1.37
CA PHE A 590 -7.00 21.51 -0.47
C PHE A 590 -6.33 21.75 0.89
N ARG A 591 -7.16 21.97 1.92
CA ARG A 591 -6.74 22.19 3.31
C ARG A 591 -5.52 23.12 3.44
N TYR A 592 -5.55 24.24 2.73
CA TYR A 592 -4.35 25.02 2.40
C TYR A 592 -3.52 25.45 3.62
N CYS A 593 -4.18 25.91 4.68
CA CYS A 593 -3.51 26.40 5.89
C CYS A 593 -3.04 25.26 6.78
N GLU A 594 -3.87 24.22 6.92
CA GLU A 594 -3.59 23.03 7.68
C GLU A 594 -2.40 22.27 7.07
N MET A 595 -2.39 22.09 5.74
CA MET A 595 -1.25 21.50 5.04
C MET A 595 -0.01 22.38 5.18
N GLY A 596 -0.16 23.71 5.21
CA GLY A 596 0.93 24.63 5.53
C GLY A 596 1.56 24.37 6.92
N LEU A 597 0.72 24.18 7.95
CA LEU A 597 1.15 23.84 9.31
C LEU A 597 1.80 22.46 9.39
N TRP A 598 1.10 21.43 8.93
CA TRP A 598 1.50 20.02 9.07
C TRP A 598 2.72 19.66 8.24
N THR A 599 2.90 20.29 7.08
CA THR A 599 4.04 20.03 6.17
C THR A 599 5.15 21.08 6.24
N ALA A 600 5.08 21.98 7.22
CA ALA A 600 6.08 23.02 7.50
C ALA A 600 6.38 23.93 6.28
N VAL A 601 5.33 24.57 5.75
CA VAL A 601 5.39 25.51 4.61
C VAL A 601 5.03 26.92 5.09
N PRO A 602 6.00 27.69 5.62
CA PRO A 602 5.72 28.99 6.23
C PRO A 602 5.11 29.99 5.24
N GLU A 603 5.45 29.89 3.96
CA GLU A 603 4.94 30.76 2.90
C GLU A 603 3.42 30.65 2.76
N ARG A 604 2.84 29.46 3.01
CA ARG A 604 1.38 29.26 2.99
C ARG A 604 0.70 30.00 4.12
N LEU A 605 1.30 29.99 5.32
CA LEU A 605 0.74 30.61 6.52
C LEU A 605 0.76 32.13 6.50
N GLN A 606 1.61 32.72 5.64
CA GLN A 606 1.62 34.16 5.37
C GLN A 606 0.44 34.63 4.50
N SER A 607 -0.31 33.70 3.88
CA SER A 607 -1.49 34.03 3.09
C SER A 607 -2.58 34.67 3.96
N PRO A 608 -3.29 35.70 3.46
CA PRO A 608 -4.48 36.25 4.12
C PRO A 608 -5.55 35.21 4.44
N MET A 609 -5.60 34.11 3.66
CA MET A 609 -6.51 32.98 3.88
C MET A 609 -6.25 32.27 5.22
N CYS A 610 -5.01 32.34 5.73
CA CYS A 610 -4.59 31.70 6.97
C CYS A 610 -4.60 32.65 8.17
N SER A 611 -5.37 33.74 8.09
CA SER A 611 -5.46 34.75 9.14
C SER A 611 -5.92 34.20 10.51
N LEU A 612 -6.70 33.12 10.52
CA LEU A 612 -7.14 32.40 11.73
C LEU A 612 -6.09 31.42 12.26
N TYR A 613 -5.12 31.04 11.42
CA TYR A 613 -3.99 30.17 11.74
C TYR A 613 -2.69 30.97 12.00
N LYS A 614 -2.80 32.28 12.29
CA LYS A 614 -1.65 33.17 12.51
C LYS A 614 -0.79 32.68 13.69
N ALA A 615 0.17 31.81 13.39
CA ALA A 615 1.32 31.58 14.23
C ALA A 615 2.28 32.77 14.08
N PRO A 616 2.78 33.37 15.17
CA PRO A 616 3.84 34.37 15.06
C PRO A 616 5.00 33.81 14.24
N LEU A 617 5.49 34.58 13.26
CA LEU A 617 6.63 34.21 12.39
C LEU A 617 7.85 33.71 13.19
N GLN A 618 8.04 34.21 14.41
CA GLN A 618 9.09 33.78 15.33
C GLN A 618 8.96 32.31 15.75
N LEU A 619 7.74 31.79 15.96
CA LEU A 619 7.50 30.38 16.32
C LEU A 619 7.69 29.46 15.11
N ILE A 620 7.46 30.01 13.92
CA ILE A 620 7.68 29.36 12.63
C ILE A 620 9.20 29.21 12.37
N GLU A 621 9.98 30.26 12.60
CA GLU A 621 11.44 30.29 12.41
C GLU A 621 12.21 29.52 13.49
N GLN A 622 11.80 29.56 14.77
CA GLN A 622 12.46 28.83 15.86
C GLN A 622 12.39 27.30 15.70
N GLY A 623 11.31 26.78 15.11
CA GLY A 623 11.19 25.35 14.81
C GLY A 623 12.19 24.86 13.75
N THR A 624 12.64 25.75 12.86
CA THR A 624 13.63 25.44 11.82
C THR A 624 15.06 25.31 12.34
N THR A 625 15.34 25.90 13.51
CA THR A 625 16.65 25.87 14.17
C THR A 625 16.73 24.87 15.33
N GLY A 626 15.58 24.42 15.85
CA GLY A 626 15.48 23.54 17.03
C GLY A 626 15.57 22.04 16.80
N THR A 627 15.65 21.54 15.56
CA THR A 627 15.55 20.08 15.31
C THR A 627 16.80 19.26 15.64
N ILE A 628 17.88 19.89 16.11
CA ILE A 628 19.09 19.17 16.55
C ILE A 628 18.97 18.69 18.02
N SER A 629 18.13 19.30 18.86
CA SER A 629 18.12 19.01 20.31
C SER A 629 17.03 18.04 20.79
N VAL A 630 16.03 17.70 19.97
CA VAL A 630 14.87 16.89 20.40
C VAL A 630 15.08 15.37 20.17
N ILE A 631 16.16 14.98 19.47
CA ILE A 631 16.48 13.56 19.21
C ILE A 631 17.25 12.91 20.39
N GLN A 632 17.68 13.68 21.40
CA GLN A 632 18.47 13.15 22.52
C GLN A 632 17.64 12.72 23.75
N GLU A 633 16.33 12.99 23.82
CA GLU A 633 15.47 12.51 24.91
C GLU A 633 14.30 11.68 24.37
N PRO A 634 14.57 10.38 24.16
CA PRO A 634 13.98 9.38 25.06
C PRO A 634 14.99 8.29 25.46
N ILE A 635 16.26 8.65 25.66
CA ILE A 635 17.29 7.74 26.20
C ILE A 635 17.47 7.93 27.71
N ASN A 636 17.19 9.12 28.25
CA ASN A 636 17.34 9.38 29.69
C ASN A 636 16.20 8.79 30.54
N THR A 637 14.98 8.70 30.01
CA THR A 637 13.82 8.16 30.76
C THR A 637 13.82 6.63 30.86
N ILE A 638 14.67 5.94 30.09
CA ILE A 638 14.89 4.49 30.20
C ILE A 638 15.91 4.17 31.32
N ASN A 639 16.75 5.13 31.71
CA ASN A 639 17.73 4.96 32.79
C ASN A 639 17.10 5.01 34.20
N GLU A 640 15.84 5.41 34.33
CA GLU A 640 15.14 5.41 35.63
C GLU A 640 14.39 4.11 35.94
N PHE A 641 14.27 3.17 34.98
CA PHE A 641 13.46 1.95 35.15
C PHE A 641 14.24 0.63 35.32
N VAL A 642 15.58 0.64 35.28
CA VAL A 642 16.41 -0.56 35.55
C VAL A 642 17.73 -0.16 36.24
N PRO A 643 17.91 -0.43 37.56
CA PRO A 643 19.12 -0.04 38.28
C PRO A 643 20.39 -0.84 37.92
N ASP A 644 20.29 -2.00 37.26
CA ASP A 644 21.38 -3.00 37.19
C ASP A 644 22.06 -3.14 35.82
N LEU A 645 22.42 -2.02 35.18
CA LEU A 645 23.28 -2.03 33.99
C LEU A 645 24.43 -1.02 34.11
N LYS A 646 25.16 -1.09 35.24
CA LYS A 646 26.47 -0.44 35.42
C LYS A 646 27.60 -1.46 35.52
N SER A 647 27.85 -2.20 34.45
CA SER A 647 29.20 -2.71 34.15
C SER A 647 29.30 -3.06 32.66
N GLY A 648 30.00 -2.23 31.88
CA GLY A 648 30.25 -2.57 30.47
C GLY A 648 30.70 -1.43 29.56
N LEU A 649 30.39 -0.17 29.87
CA LEU A 649 30.72 0.96 29.00
C LEU A 649 31.69 1.92 29.71
N ASN A 650 32.97 1.55 29.70
CA ASN A 650 34.05 2.44 30.09
C ASN A 650 35.33 2.16 29.31
N ILE A 651 35.24 2.03 27.98
CA ILE A 651 36.39 2.12 27.07
C ILE A 651 35.90 2.68 25.73
N ALA A 652 35.87 4.01 25.60
CA ALA A 652 36.03 4.75 24.33
C ALA A 652 35.68 6.23 24.57
N ASN A 653 36.62 7.01 25.13
CA ASN A 653 36.64 8.47 24.96
C ASN A 653 37.97 9.05 25.47
N GLN A 654 39.07 8.63 24.86
CA GLN A 654 40.30 9.42 24.84
C GLN A 654 41.04 9.16 23.53
N SER A 655 40.67 9.90 22.48
CA SER A 655 41.61 10.48 21.52
C SER A 655 40.80 11.02 20.33
N THR A 656 40.73 12.33 20.19
CA THR A 656 41.16 13.08 18.99
C THR A 656 40.62 14.49 19.11
N ASN A 657 41.47 15.39 19.60
CA ASN A 657 41.31 16.82 19.38
C ASN A 657 42.71 17.35 19.11
N GLN A 658 43.05 17.59 17.84
CA GLN A 658 43.88 18.72 17.40
C GLN A 658 44.09 18.73 15.87
N ASN A 659 43.57 19.82 15.30
CA ASN A 659 43.88 20.51 14.05
C ASN A 659 45.17 20.10 13.30
N ILE A 660 45.07 19.93 11.98
CA ILE A 660 46.20 20.01 11.05
C ILE A 660 45.86 20.98 9.91
N LYS A 661 46.71 22.01 9.80
CA LYS A 661 46.85 22.96 8.68
C LYS A 661 47.62 22.32 7.51
N GLU A 662 47.42 22.87 6.32
CA GLU A 662 48.02 22.52 5.02
C GLU A 662 49.56 22.33 5.01
N PRO A 663 50.10 21.56 4.04
CA PRO A 663 51.51 21.20 3.98
C PRO A 663 52.34 22.15 3.11
N ASN A 664 53.59 22.38 3.50
CA ASN A 664 54.62 22.89 2.61
C ASN A 664 55.91 22.07 2.76
N LYS A 665 56.36 21.58 1.59
CA LYS A 665 57.71 21.28 1.08
C LYS A 665 58.86 20.85 2.01
N GLU A 666 59.53 19.83 1.46
CA GLU A 666 60.98 19.63 1.29
C GLU A 666 61.74 18.67 2.22
N ASN A 667 62.45 17.77 1.53
CA ASN A 667 63.79 17.26 1.79
C ASN A 667 64.00 15.95 2.57
N THR A 668 64.18 14.89 1.75
CA THR A 668 65.36 14.01 1.66
C THR A 668 65.75 13.03 2.77
N VAL A 669 65.88 11.77 2.31
CA VAL A 669 67.04 10.86 2.46
C VAL A 669 66.89 9.60 3.35
N GLN A 670 67.10 8.48 2.64
CA GLN A 670 67.69 7.18 3.01
C GLN A 670 66.88 6.02 3.64
N ARG A 671 66.58 5.06 2.75
CA ARG A 671 66.81 3.61 2.82
C ARG A 671 67.42 3.07 4.13
N LYS A 672 66.77 2.03 4.69
CA LYS A 672 67.40 0.72 4.91
C LYS A 672 66.38 -0.42 4.99
N THR A 673 66.72 -1.48 4.26
CA THR A 673 66.12 -2.80 4.14
C THR A 673 66.23 -3.62 5.44
N ASN A 674 65.28 -4.52 5.68
CA ASN A 674 65.58 -5.93 5.99
C ASN A 674 64.32 -6.80 5.82
N GLY A 675 64.45 -7.84 4.99
CA GLY A 675 63.41 -8.84 4.77
C GLY A 675 63.49 -9.99 5.77
N ARG A 676 62.38 -10.73 5.87
CA ARG A 676 62.41 -12.17 6.15
C ARG A 676 61.13 -12.84 5.65
N LEU A 677 61.33 -13.93 4.92
CA LEU A 677 60.34 -14.80 4.29
C LEU A 677 59.66 -15.74 5.31
N LEU A 678 58.33 -15.86 5.15
CA LEU A 678 57.35 -16.98 5.29
C LEU A 678 57.76 -18.29 6.02
N PRO A 679 56.78 -19.03 6.59
CA PRO A 679 56.06 -20.03 5.77
C PRO A 679 54.53 -20.09 5.95
N LYS A 680 53.87 -20.50 4.86
CA LYS A 680 52.46 -20.90 4.73
C LYS A 680 52.18 -22.20 5.49
N VAL A 681 50.96 -22.34 6.04
CA VAL A 681 50.41 -23.59 6.57
C VAL A 681 49.02 -23.83 5.94
N PRO A 682 48.64 -25.09 5.64
CA PRO A 682 47.67 -25.42 4.59
C PRO A 682 46.23 -25.65 5.07
N ILE A 683 45.32 -25.51 4.12
CA ILE A 683 43.87 -25.80 4.18
C ILE A 683 43.66 -27.32 4.13
N PRO A 684 42.85 -27.93 5.02
CA PRO A 684 42.32 -29.26 4.80
C PRO A 684 40.91 -29.20 4.18
N SER A 685 40.75 -29.99 3.12
CA SER A 685 39.49 -30.31 2.44
C SER A 685 39.05 -31.74 2.78
N ILE A 686 37.81 -32.08 2.38
CA ILE A 686 37.22 -33.43 2.12
C ILE A 686 36.33 -33.99 3.27
N PRO A 687 35.23 -34.76 3.02
CA PRO A 687 34.33 -34.94 1.86
C PRO A 687 32.81 -34.91 2.16
N PHE A 688 32.02 -34.83 1.08
CA PHE A 688 30.65 -35.34 0.95
C PHE A 688 30.60 -36.88 0.92
N ALA A 689 29.64 -37.49 1.64
CA ALA A 689 28.97 -38.76 1.29
C ALA A 689 27.75 -38.97 2.21
N GLY A 690 26.59 -39.33 1.63
CA GLY A 690 25.38 -39.79 2.35
C GLY A 690 24.15 -38.96 2.07
#